data_AF-A0A9X1SIS7-F1
#
_entry.id   AF-A0A9X1SIS7-F1
#
_cell.length_a   1.000
_cell.length_b   1.000
_cell.length_c   1.000
_cell.angle_alpha   90.00
_cell.angle_beta   90.00
_cell.angle_gamma   90.00
#
_symmetry.space_group_name_H-M   'P 1'
#
loop_
_entity.id
_entity.type
_entity.pdbx_description
1 polymer ?
#
loop_
_entity_poly.entity_id
_entity_poly.type
_entity_poly.pdbx_seq_one_letter_code
_entity_poly.pdbx_strand_id
1 'polypeptide(L)'
;MDPERERIRADLRGVIDCEVLCDDLSLQMYSTDASIFEIKPLAVVRPRRAQEVIACVRYANENKIPVHARGAGSGLAGESLGSGIVIDFAHALRRVVEYGEQTVRVQPGVVLAQLNRQLAEINQIFGPDPANRAIATMGGVLSVDASGSHWLLHGSARDHVESLQVILANGDLVQFGAEPVEEALQGDSNKTRICAGLVDILQRNKALIEKHRPATAVNCAGYQLDGVLENGMLDVSKLLVGSEGTLGLITEAKLRVSPRVKHRGLVLLFFEKLDLAAKAALEIPALGASACDLLDRRVMAIARETDRRYFNLMPTEAEAMLLVEMPGDSTSEVQDRLNQTVDRIRRRRRWAFHAIVTTSPEEVGMYWELARRIAPILYRLKGTTRPLPYLEDLAVPPQKLPEFLTTVQNVLKKHHVTASLFAHAGQGQLHIRPLLNLADSEDVARMQRVASELYDEAFAIKGTISGQNGDGYSRTPYLERQYGPLYAVFQEIKRLFDPVGILNPDKKIVVTPHPLESLIRPLPSFTPSENGETQPVRRGVRDEELTLAWSPEEMGAAVRACNGCARCRTSGADARMCPIFRFEPKEEASPRAKANLLRGVLTGQIAPEEMATEPFRKIVDLCVHCHQCRIECPATVDIPKIVTEVKAQYYETNGLSFSDSVLAKIDRWAAWGHFFRPLANWAIRNRGARWLMEKIFGIAQGRKLPLFARRSFLRLAQRRRLSRPTRRSGRKVFYFVDMYANLFDPQLAESLVSILEHNGVAVYVHLAQMPSGMPAIALGAIPPAQKLAQQNLRLLAEAVRQGYEIVATEPSAVMCLKHEYRQLLGSEEADLVANGTTEACHYIWGLHQSGELNLDFRPLHVSVGYHTPCHIRALYQESAGVRLLKLVPGLQLRLIEKGCSGMAGAFGLSKKNFRSSLRAGWDMISSLRDPQIQIGSSECSACKMQMEQGTAKSTVHPLKLLAASYGLGPGLDQLVARAPHELTIS
;
A
#
# COMPACT_ATOMS: atom_id res chain seq x y z
N MET A 1 11.39 -29.19 -12.56
CA MET A 1 10.10 -28.63 -12.13
C MET A 1 9.16 -29.80 -11.90
N ASP A 2 8.15 -29.65 -11.06
CA ASP A 2 7.16 -30.71 -10.82
C ASP A 2 6.49 -31.14 -12.15
N PRO A 3 6.43 -32.44 -12.51
CA PRO A 3 5.85 -32.93 -13.76
C PRO A 3 4.43 -32.44 -14.02
N GLU A 4 3.62 -32.31 -12.96
CA GLU A 4 2.24 -31.82 -13.09
C GLU A 4 2.21 -30.36 -13.55
N ARG A 5 3.12 -29.53 -13.03
CA ARG A 5 3.23 -28.11 -13.40
C ARG A 5 3.74 -27.93 -14.82
N GLU A 6 4.65 -28.80 -15.28
CA GLU A 6 5.11 -28.81 -16.67
C GLU A 6 3.98 -29.16 -17.63
N ARG A 7 3.16 -30.16 -17.29
CA ARG A 7 1.96 -30.54 -18.06
C ARG A 7 0.97 -29.38 -18.14
N ILE A 8 0.58 -28.78 -17.00
CA ILE A 8 -0.34 -27.63 -16.97
C ILE A 8 0.16 -26.50 -17.88
N ARG A 9 1.46 -26.20 -17.81
CA ARG A 9 2.08 -25.16 -18.62
C ARG A 9 2.04 -25.49 -20.10
N ALA A 10 2.33 -26.72 -20.49
CA ALA A 10 2.33 -27.16 -21.88
C ALA A 10 0.92 -27.13 -22.48
N ASP A 11 -0.05 -27.71 -21.77
CA ASP A 11 -1.43 -27.83 -22.22
C ASP A 11 -2.09 -26.46 -22.37
N LEU A 12 -1.99 -25.60 -21.35
CA LEU A 12 -2.62 -24.28 -21.39
C LEU A 12 -1.97 -23.33 -22.40
N ARG A 13 -0.65 -23.42 -22.64
CA ARG A 13 0.04 -22.57 -23.64
C ARG A 13 -0.51 -22.72 -25.06
N GLY A 14 -1.08 -23.88 -25.40
CA GLY A 14 -1.70 -24.11 -26.71
C GLY A 14 -3.13 -23.57 -26.81
N VAL A 15 -3.77 -23.24 -25.69
CA VAL A 15 -5.21 -22.93 -25.61
C VAL A 15 -5.47 -21.47 -25.22
N ILE A 16 -4.59 -20.85 -24.43
CA ILE A 16 -4.73 -19.47 -23.95
C ILE A 16 -3.54 -18.58 -24.31
N ASP A 17 -3.82 -17.33 -24.69
CA ASP A 17 -2.82 -16.30 -25.07
C ASP A 17 -2.46 -15.37 -23.89
N CYS A 18 -2.56 -15.89 -22.66
CA CYS A 18 -2.26 -15.14 -21.44
C CYS A 18 -1.12 -15.79 -20.63
N GLU A 19 -0.63 -15.09 -19.61
CA GLU A 19 0.50 -15.57 -18.82
C GLU A 19 0.07 -16.77 -17.94
N VAL A 20 0.76 -17.90 -18.09
CA VAL A 20 0.67 -19.09 -17.24
C VAL A 20 2.01 -19.26 -16.52
N LEU A 21 2.00 -19.03 -15.20
CA LEU A 21 3.18 -19.02 -14.35
C LEU A 21 3.21 -20.30 -13.50
N CYS A 22 4.29 -21.07 -13.63
CA CYS A 22 4.48 -22.35 -12.92
C CYS A 22 5.84 -22.43 -12.19
N ASP A 23 6.66 -21.38 -12.27
CA ASP A 23 7.97 -21.33 -11.61
C ASP A 23 7.84 -21.01 -10.11
N ASP A 24 8.79 -21.47 -9.30
CA ASP A 24 8.69 -21.38 -7.84
C ASP A 24 8.63 -19.94 -7.31
N LEU A 25 9.28 -18.99 -7.99
CA LEU A 25 9.23 -17.57 -7.61
C LEU A 25 7.81 -17.03 -7.78
N SER A 26 7.20 -17.26 -8.94
CA SER A 26 5.82 -16.88 -9.23
C SER A 26 4.85 -17.52 -8.24
N LEU A 27 4.97 -18.82 -7.99
CA LEU A 27 4.06 -19.51 -7.06
C LEU A 27 4.20 -18.95 -5.63
N GLN A 28 5.43 -18.71 -5.15
CA GLN A 28 5.66 -18.16 -3.82
C GLN A 28 5.02 -16.76 -3.62
N MET A 29 5.03 -15.91 -4.65
CA MET A 29 4.39 -14.59 -4.57
C MET A 29 2.87 -14.67 -4.41
N TYR A 30 2.24 -15.77 -4.86
CA TYR A 30 0.80 -16.01 -4.77
C TYR A 30 0.40 -16.97 -3.64
N SER A 31 1.36 -17.55 -2.91
CA SER A 31 1.10 -18.49 -1.81
C SER A 31 0.47 -17.86 -0.57
N THR A 32 0.46 -16.52 -0.46
CA THR A 32 0.00 -15.81 0.75
C THR A 32 -1.02 -14.72 0.44
N ASP A 33 -1.89 -14.43 1.40
CA ASP A 33 -2.74 -13.24 1.44
C ASP A 33 -2.57 -12.53 2.80
N ALA A 34 -3.59 -11.80 3.27
CA ALA A 34 -3.51 -11.07 4.53
C ALA A 34 -3.82 -11.95 5.77
N SER A 35 -4.21 -13.21 5.56
CA SER A 35 -4.45 -14.20 6.62
C SER A 35 -3.13 -14.70 7.23
N ILE A 36 -3.24 -15.57 8.23
CA ILE A 36 -2.10 -16.26 8.84
C ILE A 36 -1.60 -17.44 7.99
N PHE A 37 -2.25 -17.76 6.87
CA PHE A 37 -1.98 -18.98 6.12
C PHE A 37 -1.00 -18.78 4.96
N GLU A 38 -0.47 -19.90 4.48
CA GLU A 38 0.28 -20.00 3.24
C GLU A 38 0.01 -21.33 2.53
N ILE A 39 -0.36 -21.27 1.25
CA ILE A 39 -0.65 -22.46 0.42
C ILE A 39 -0.07 -22.23 -0.96
N LYS A 40 0.86 -23.10 -1.38
CA LYS A 40 1.52 -23.01 -2.68
C LYS A 40 0.61 -23.53 -3.80
N PRO A 41 0.28 -22.73 -4.82
CA PRO A 41 -0.51 -23.20 -5.96
C PRO A 41 0.33 -24.06 -6.92
N LEU A 42 -0.35 -24.79 -7.82
CA LEU A 42 0.29 -25.51 -8.94
C LEU A 42 0.64 -24.55 -10.10
N ALA A 43 -0.25 -23.59 -10.38
CA ALA A 43 -0.06 -22.60 -11.43
C ALA A 43 -0.81 -21.30 -11.13
N VAL A 44 -0.36 -20.20 -11.71
CA VAL A 44 -1.06 -18.90 -11.72
C VAL A 44 -1.37 -18.49 -13.15
N VAL A 45 -2.64 -18.20 -13.45
CA VAL A 45 -3.11 -17.74 -14.75
C VAL A 45 -3.56 -16.28 -14.63
N ARG A 46 -3.12 -15.42 -15.54
CA ARG A 46 -3.48 -13.99 -15.59
C ARG A 46 -4.32 -13.66 -16.82
N PRO A 47 -5.63 -13.96 -16.80
CA PRO A 47 -6.51 -13.80 -17.94
C PRO A 47 -6.71 -12.33 -18.31
N ARG A 48 -6.77 -12.03 -19.61
CA ARG A 48 -7.08 -10.71 -20.17
C ARG A 48 -8.55 -10.58 -20.59
N ARG A 49 -9.22 -11.72 -20.81
CA ARG A 49 -10.61 -11.81 -21.27
C ARG A 49 -11.30 -13.05 -20.70
N ALA A 50 -12.63 -13.05 -20.70
CA ALA A 50 -13.44 -14.16 -20.17
C ALA A 50 -13.15 -15.50 -20.86
N GLN A 51 -12.84 -15.51 -22.16
CA GLN A 51 -12.55 -16.75 -22.91
C GLN A 51 -11.33 -17.51 -22.37
N GLU A 52 -10.34 -16.81 -21.84
CA GLU A 52 -9.16 -17.45 -21.25
C GLU A 52 -9.48 -18.07 -19.89
N VAL A 53 -10.41 -17.46 -19.14
CA VAL A 53 -10.95 -18.04 -17.90
C VAL A 53 -11.76 -19.30 -18.23
N ILE A 54 -12.62 -19.26 -19.26
CA ILE A 54 -13.41 -20.41 -19.71
C ILE A 54 -12.50 -21.58 -20.07
N ALA A 55 -11.47 -21.33 -20.89
CA ALA A 55 -10.51 -22.36 -21.29
C ALA A 55 -9.78 -22.97 -20.09
N CYS A 56 -9.34 -22.12 -19.14
CA CYS A 56 -8.69 -22.57 -17.92
C CYS A 56 -9.63 -23.43 -17.05
N VAL A 57 -10.89 -23.03 -16.88
CA VAL A 57 -11.87 -23.77 -16.08
C VAL A 57 -12.23 -25.10 -16.73
N ARG A 58 -12.39 -25.15 -18.06
CA ARG A 58 -12.63 -26.41 -18.79
C ARG A 58 -11.47 -27.39 -18.63
N TYR A 59 -10.24 -26.91 -18.85
CA TYR A 59 -9.04 -27.71 -18.64
C TYR A 59 -8.97 -28.26 -17.20
N ALA A 60 -9.24 -27.39 -16.22
CA ALA A 60 -9.24 -27.77 -14.81
C ALA A 60 -10.34 -28.78 -14.48
N ASN A 61 -11.53 -28.65 -15.09
CA ASN A 61 -12.62 -29.60 -14.93
C ASN A 61 -12.26 -30.99 -15.48
N GLU A 62 -11.75 -31.04 -16.72
CA GLU A 62 -11.33 -32.27 -17.40
C GLU A 62 -10.25 -33.02 -16.61
N ASN A 63 -9.31 -32.27 -16.00
CA ASN A 63 -8.20 -32.82 -15.24
C ASN A 63 -8.47 -32.91 -13.73
N LYS A 64 -9.66 -32.50 -13.26
CA LYS A 64 -10.05 -32.45 -11.84
C LYS A 64 -9.09 -31.65 -10.96
N ILE A 65 -8.58 -30.54 -11.49
CA ILE A 65 -7.67 -29.63 -10.80
C ILE A 65 -8.48 -28.51 -10.14
N PRO A 66 -8.28 -28.22 -8.85
CA PRO A 66 -8.94 -27.09 -8.20
C PRO A 66 -8.63 -25.74 -8.87
N VAL A 67 -9.60 -24.83 -8.86
CA VAL A 67 -9.49 -23.47 -9.39
C VAL A 67 -9.83 -22.47 -8.28
N HIS A 68 -8.98 -21.46 -8.11
CA HIS A 68 -9.12 -20.44 -7.09
C HIS A 68 -9.11 -19.06 -7.75
N ALA A 69 -10.24 -18.35 -7.69
CA ALA A 69 -10.27 -16.96 -8.14
C ALA A 69 -9.59 -16.06 -7.12
N ARG A 70 -8.77 -15.13 -7.61
CA ARG A 70 -8.02 -14.21 -6.78
C ARG A 70 -8.14 -12.79 -7.29
N GLY A 71 -8.59 -11.90 -6.40
CA GLY A 71 -8.50 -10.46 -6.58
C GLY A 71 -7.14 -9.93 -6.12
N ALA A 72 -7.13 -8.91 -5.27
CA ALA A 72 -5.87 -8.36 -4.74
C ALA A 72 -5.14 -9.27 -3.73
N GLY A 73 -5.75 -10.36 -3.27
CA GLY A 73 -5.21 -11.20 -2.18
C GLY A 73 -5.08 -10.40 -0.88
N SER A 74 -6.09 -9.58 -0.55
CA SER A 74 -6.17 -8.77 0.67
C SER A 74 -7.04 -9.41 1.76
N GLY A 75 -7.50 -10.64 1.51
CA GLY A 75 -8.36 -11.43 2.36
C GLY A 75 -7.70 -11.87 3.66
N LEU A 76 -8.50 -12.02 4.71
CA LEU A 76 -8.02 -12.30 6.07
C LEU A 76 -8.26 -13.76 6.50
N ALA A 77 -9.03 -14.52 5.72
CA ALA A 77 -9.49 -15.86 6.07
C ALA A 77 -8.76 -16.97 5.29
N GLY A 78 -7.92 -16.62 4.32
CA GLY A 78 -7.31 -17.58 3.39
C GLY A 78 -8.24 -17.94 2.22
N GLU A 79 -9.29 -17.16 2.01
CA GLU A 79 -10.31 -17.37 0.97
C GLU A 79 -9.75 -17.31 -0.46
N SER A 80 -8.60 -16.65 -0.62
CA SER A 80 -7.92 -16.42 -1.90
C SER A 80 -6.73 -17.35 -2.16
N LEU A 81 -6.55 -18.37 -1.31
CA LEU A 81 -5.44 -19.32 -1.34
C LEU A 81 -5.91 -20.72 -1.77
N GLY A 82 -5.01 -21.51 -2.34
CA GLY A 82 -5.31 -22.90 -2.69
C GLY A 82 -4.22 -23.59 -3.48
N SER A 83 -4.23 -24.91 -3.48
CA SER A 83 -3.18 -25.77 -4.04
C SER A 83 -3.31 -25.99 -5.56
N GLY A 84 -4.41 -25.60 -6.20
CA GLY A 84 -4.64 -25.79 -7.64
C GLY A 84 -4.17 -24.63 -8.52
N ILE A 85 -4.99 -24.29 -9.52
CA ILE A 85 -4.76 -23.17 -10.43
C ILE A 85 -5.36 -21.90 -9.83
N VAL A 86 -4.53 -20.89 -9.59
CA VAL A 86 -4.96 -19.55 -9.15
C VAL A 86 -5.20 -18.68 -10.38
N ILE A 87 -6.39 -18.11 -10.51
CA ILE A 87 -6.75 -17.17 -11.58
C ILE A 87 -6.72 -15.75 -11.01
N ASP A 88 -5.72 -14.95 -11.41
CA ASP A 88 -5.54 -13.57 -10.94
C ASP A 88 -6.31 -12.56 -11.79
N PHE A 89 -7.45 -12.11 -11.25
CA PHE A 89 -8.29 -11.08 -11.85
C PHE A 89 -7.80 -9.66 -11.55
N ALA A 90 -6.82 -9.44 -10.67
CA ALA A 90 -6.35 -8.10 -10.36
C ALA A 90 -5.30 -7.57 -11.35
N HIS A 91 -4.72 -8.44 -12.16
CA HIS A 91 -3.78 -8.07 -13.22
C HIS A 91 -4.47 -7.37 -14.40
N ALA A 92 -5.55 -7.96 -14.91
CA ALA A 92 -6.34 -7.48 -16.05
C ALA A 92 -7.85 -7.55 -15.73
N LEU A 93 -8.73 -7.52 -16.74
CA LEU A 93 -10.19 -7.44 -16.52
C LEU A 93 -10.60 -6.29 -15.55
N ARG A 94 -10.10 -5.08 -15.83
CA ARG A 94 -10.22 -3.89 -14.96
C ARG A 94 -11.03 -2.76 -15.57
N ARG A 95 -11.96 -3.07 -16.49
CA ARG A 95 -12.76 -2.05 -17.17
C ARG A 95 -14.08 -1.81 -16.43
N VAL A 96 -14.46 -0.54 -16.37
CA VAL A 96 -15.87 -0.17 -16.25
C VAL A 96 -16.44 -0.24 -17.66
N VAL A 97 -17.36 -1.18 -17.87
CA VAL A 97 -17.89 -1.56 -19.18
C VAL A 97 -18.98 -0.58 -19.63
N GLU A 98 -19.82 -0.13 -18.70
CA GLU A 98 -21.00 0.67 -18.99
C GLU A 98 -21.37 1.56 -17.79
N TYR A 99 -21.84 2.78 -18.08
CA TYR A 99 -22.47 3.69 -17.11
C TYR A 99 -23.94 3.86 -17.48
N GLY A 100 -24.85 3.54 -16.57
CA GLY A 100 -26.27 3.86 -16.65
C GLY A 100 -26.65 4.99 -15.70
N GLU A 101 -27.94 5.37 -15.68
CA GLU A 101 -28.42 6.45 -14.81
C GLU A 101 -28.31 6.14 -13.32
N GLN A 102 -28.50 4.89 -12.91
CA GLN A 102 -28.40 4.44 -11.52
C GLN A 102 -27.64 3.11 -11.40
N THR A 103 -26.96 2.70 -12.47
CA THR A 103 -26.26 1.43 -12.54
C THR A 103 -24.89 1.58 -13.18
N VAL A 104 -23.99 0.66 -12.88
CA VAL A 104 -22.68 0.56 -13.49
C VAL A 104 -22.36 -0.90 -13.77
N ARG A 105 -21.77 -1.18 -14.94
CA ARG A 105 -21.27 -2.52 -15.28
C ARG A 105 -19.76 -2.55 -15.16
N VAL A 106 -19.23 -3.47 -14.35
CA VAL A 106 -17.80 -3.52 -14.02
C VAL A 106 -17.23 -4.93 -14.16
N GLN A 107 -15.96 -5.00 -14.54
CA GLN A 107 -15.18 -6.24 -14.50
C GLN A 107 -14.58 -6.49 -13.10
N PRO A 108 -14.30 -7.75 -12.72
CA PRO A 108 -13.91 -8.13 -11.36
C PRO A 108 -12.59 -7.52 -10.89
N GLY A 109 -11.69 -7.14 -11.79
CA GLY A 109 -10.39 -6.55 -11.49
C GLY A 109 -10.40 -5.05 -11.23
N VAL A 110 -11.55 -4.37 -11.42
CA VAL A 110 -11.71 -2.95 -11.09
C VAL A 110 -11.49 -2.77 -9.58
N VAL A 111 -10.67 -1.80 -9.16
CA VAL A 111 -10.52 -1.48 -7.73
C VAL A 111 -11.63 -0.55 -7.30
N LEU A 112 -12.27 -0.81 -6.16
CA LEU A 112 -13.42 -0.04 -5.66
C LEU A 112 -13.14 1.47 -5.58
N ALA A 113 -11.99 1.88 -5.04
CA ALA A 113 -11.62 3.30 -5.00
C ALA A 113 -11.36 3.92 -6.38
N GLN A 114 -11.04 3.14 -7.41
CA GLN A 114 -10.95 3.63 -8.79
C GLN A 114 -12.35 3.81 -9.38
N LEU A 115 -13.25 2.84 -9.17
CA LEU A 115 -14.65 2.93 -9.57
C LEU A 115 -15.31 4.17 -8.97
N ASN A 116 -15.24 4.35 -7.65
CA ASN A 116 -15.85 5.48 -6.95
C ASN A 116 -15.22 6.83 -7.34
N ARG A 117 -13.98 6.86 -7.85
CA ARG A 117 -13.39 8.09 -8.40
C ARG A 117 -14.02 8.47 -9.74
N GLN A 118 -14.32 7.48 -10.58
CA GLN A 118 -14.99 7.72 -11.87
C GLN A 118 -16.46 8.09 -11.66
N LEU A 119 -17.18 7.36 -10.78
CA LEU A 119 -18.56 7.68 -10.43
C LEU A 119 -18.72 9.06 -9.79
N ALA A 120 -17.69 9.54 -9.07
CA ALA A 120 -17.71 10.87 -8.47
C ALA A 120 -17.82 12.01 -9.51
N GLU A 121 -17.37 11.81 -10.75
CA GLU A 121 -17.48 12.79 -11.85
C GLU A 121 -18.94 13.02 -12.28
N ILE A 122 -19.80 12.02 -12.09
CA ILE A 122 -21.25 12.07 -12.35
C ILE A 122 -22.07 12.13 -11.05
N ASN A 123 -21.44 12.54 -9.94
CA ASN A 123 -22.05 12.69 -8.62
C ASN A 123 -22.69 11.41 -8.02
N GLN A 124 -22.12 10.25 -8.35
CA GLN A 124 -22.56 8.93 -7.88
C GLN A 124 -21.48 8.20 -7.06
N ILE A 125 -21.89 7.16 -6.34
CA ILE A 125 -21.02 6.29 -5.55
C ILE A 125 -21.57 4.87 -5.49
N PHE A 126 -20.70 3.87 -5.57
CA PHE A 126 -21.00 2.53 -5.08
C PHE A 126 -20.80 2.51 -3.56
N GLY A 127 -21.90 2.34 -2.84
CA GLY A 127 -22.06 2.65 -1.43
C GLY A 127 -21.17 1.86 -0.46
N PRO A 128 -21.10 0.52 -0.55
CA PRO A 128 -20.24 -0.28 0.32
C PRO A 128 -18.80 0.21 0.30
N ASP A 129 -18.20 0.35 1.48
CA ASP A 129 -16.94 1.05 1.66
C ASP A 129 -15.95 0.36 2.63
N PRO A 130 -15.59 -0.92 2.39
CA PRO A 130 -14.66 -1.65 3.25
C PRO A 130 -13.34 -0.88 3.45
N ALA A 131 -12.70 -1.07 4.60
CA ALA A 131 -11.49 -0.33 4.98
C ALA A 131 -10.35 -0.46 3.95
N ASN A 132 -10.32 -1.58 3.20
CA ASN A 132 -9.36 -1.87 2.15
C ASN A 132 -9.81 -1.45 0.73
N ARG A 133 -10.82 -0.59 0.56
CA ARG A 133 -11.35 -0.14 -0.76
C ARG A 133 -10.32 0.39 -1.76
N ALA A 134 -9.17 0.88 -1.27
CA ALA A 134 -8.07 1.36 -2.12
C ALA A 134 -7.29 0.25 -2.83
N ILE A 135 -7.56 -1.02 -2.47
CA ILE A 135 -6.93 -2.23 -3.02
C ILE A 135 -7.95 -3.31 -3.38
N ALA A 136 -9.11 -3.36 -2.71
CA ALA A 136 -10.14 -4.36 -2.96
C ALA A 136 -10.67 -4.27 -4.39
N THR A 137 -10.64 -5.39 -5.10
CA THR A 137 -11.20 -5.49 -6.44
C THR A 137 -12.70 -5.78 -6.35
N MET A 138 -13.48 -5.38 -7.35
CA MET A 138 -14.95 -5.56 -7.35
C MET A 138 -15.35 -7.03 -7.28
N GLY A 139 -14.57 -7.93 -7.89
CA GLY A 139 -14.74 -9.38 -7.72
C GLY A 139 -14.61 -9.80 -6.26
N GLY A 140 -13.57 -9.32 -5.56
CA GLY A 140 -13.39 -9.60 -4.13
C GLY A 140 -14.50 -9.01 -3.28
N VAL A 141 -14.90 -7.75 -3.52
CA VAL A 141 -16.01 -7.06 -2.85
C VAL A 141 -17.31 -7.89 -2.92
N LEU A 142 -17.63 -8.41 -4.11
CA LEU A 142 -18.83 -9.25 -4.30
C LEU A 142 -18.64 -10.66 -3.72
N SER A 143 -17.46 -11.26 -3.84
CA SER A 143 -17.20 -12.62 -3.37
C SER A 143 -17.33 -12.78 -1.86
N VAL A 144 -17.08 -11.73 -1.07
CA VAL A 144 -17.20 -11.76 0.41
C VAL A 144 -18.38 -10.95 0.95
N ASP A 145 -19.24 -10.44 0.08
CA ASP A 145 -20.33 -9.52 0.42
C ASP A 145 -19.88 -8.33 1.29
N ALA A 146 -18.84 -7.64 0.82
CA ALA A 146 -18.21 -6.57 1.60
C ALA A 146 -19.20 -5.43 1.90
N SER A 147 -19.12 -4.91 3.12
CA SER A 147 -19.93 -3.78 3.61
C SER A 147 -19.05 -2.60 4.01
N GLY A 148 -18.66 -2.50 5.28
CA GLY A 148 -17.86 -1.42 5.85
C GLY A 148 -18.63 -0.52 6.82
N SER A 149 -18.04 0.65 7.13
CA SER A 149 -18.55 1.55 8.15
C SER A 149 -19.87 2.23 7.79
N HIS A 150 -20.16 2.41 6.48
CA HIS A 150 -21.38 3.08 6.01
C HIS A 150 -22.52 2.12 5.67
N TRP A 151 -22.50 0.88 6.18
CA TRP A 151 -23.58 -0.09 5.98
C TRP A 151 -24.95 0.45 6.44
N LEU A 152 -25.02 1.27 7.49
CA LEU A 152 -26.28 1.90 7.93
C LEU A 152 -26.96 2.73 6.83
N LEU A 153 -26.18 3.28 5.89
CA LEU A 153 -26.67 4.07 4.76
C LEU A 153 -26.83 3.24 3.49
N HIS A 154 -25.92 2.30 3.22
CA HIS A 154 -25.80 1.66 1.92
C HIS A 154 -26.08 0.14 1.93
N GLY A 155 -26.11 -0.52 3.08
CA GLY A 155 -26.14 -1.98 3.13
C GLY A 155 -24.82 -2.62 2.69
N SER A 156 -24.89 -3.87 2.23
CA SER A 156 -23.73 -4.64 1.73
C SER A 156 -23.66 -4.68 0.20
N ALA A 157 -22.62 -5.28 -0.36
CA ALA A 157 -22.50 -5.44 -1.81
C ALA A 157 -23.68 -6.22 -2.42
N ARG A 158 -24.27 -7.15 -1.66
CA ARG A 158 -25.45 -7.94 -2.03
C ARG A 158 -26.70 -7.10 -2.23
N ASP A 159 -26.85 -5.99 -1.50
CA ASP A 159 -27.98 -5.07 -1.69
C ASP A 159 -27.88 -4.28 -3.00
N HIS A 160 -26.69 -4.24 -3.61
CA HIS A 160 -26.42 -3.46 -4.80
C HIS A 160 -26.30 -4.29 -6.09
N VAL A 161 -26.31 -5.63 -6.03
CA VAL A 161 -26.18 -6.46 -7.24
C VAL A 161 -27.51 -6.51 -8.01
N GLU A 162 -27.46 -6.28 -9.32
CA GLU A 162 -28.61 -6.50 -10.21
C GLU A 162 -28.46 -7.76 -11.06
N SER A 163 -27.26 -7.99 -11.58
CA SER A 163 -26.94 -9.22 -12.29
C SER A 163 -25.43 -9.48 -12.33
N LEU A 164 -25.06 -10.75 -12.44
CA LEU A 164 -23.69 -11.22 -12.54
C LEU A 164 -23.53 -12.08 -13.79
N GLN A 165 -22.46 -11.85 -14.54
CA GLN A 165 -21.96 -12.78 -15.54
C GLN A 165 -20.92 -13.69 -14.90
N VAL A 166 -21.15 -14.99 -14.94
CA VAL A 166 -20.40 -16.00 -14.18
C VAL A 166 -19.99 -17.16 -15.08
N ILE A 167 -18.78 -17.66 -14.86
CA ILE A 167 -18.30 -18.92 -15.45
C ILE A 167 -18.55 -20.04 -14.44
N LEU A 168 -19.34 -21.03 -14.84
CA LEU A 168 -19.67 -22.22 -14.04
C LEU A 168 -18.52 -23.24 -14.06
N ALA A 169 -18.60 -24.27 -13.21
CA ALA A 169 -17.56 -25.29 -13.06
C ALA A 169 -17.27 -26.07 -14.37
N ASN A 170 -18.23 -26.18 -15.27
CA ASN A 170 -18.09 -26.80 -16.59
C ASN A 170 -17.54 -25.83 -17.67
N GLY A 171 -17.32 -24.56 -17.31
CA GLY A 171 -16.84 -23.52 -18.21
C GLY A 171 -17.94 -22.77 -18.99
N ASP A 172 -19.22 -23.01 -18.72
CA ASP A 172 -20.29 -22.23 -19.36
C ASP A 172 -20.33 -20.80 -18.80
N LEU A 173 -20.47 -19.83 -19.71
CA LEU A 173 -20.67 -18.43 -19.37
C LEU A 173 -22.17 -18.14 -19.30
N VAL A 174 -22.66 -17.80 -18.10
CA VAL A 174 -24.09 -17.57 -17.84
C VAL A 174 -24.30 -16.22 -17.16
N GLN A 175 -25.49 -15.66 -17.35
CA GLN A 175 -25.92 -14.45 -16.65
C GLN A 175 -27.04 -14.79 -15.67
N PHE A 176 -26.86 -14.39 -14.43
CA PHE A 176 -27.84 -14.51 -13.35
C PHE A 176 -28.27 -13.13 -12.87
N GLY A 177 -29.56 -12.99 -12.58
CA GLY A 177 -30.19 -11.81 -11.97
C GLY A 177 -31.52 -12.22 -11.35
N ALA A 178 -32.33 -11.25 -10.94
CA ALA A 178 -33.70 -11.50 -10.51
C ALA A 178 -34.61 -11.79 -11.71
N GLU A 179 -35.20 -12.97 -11.76
CA GLU A 179 -36.07 -13.44 -12.85
C GLU A 179 -37.31 -14.14 -12.26
N PRO A 180 -38.49 -14.06 -12.89
CA PRO A 180 -39.64 -14.89 -12.51
C PRO A 180 -39.27 -16.37 -12.59
N VAL A 181 -39.76 -17.19 -11.66
CA VAL A 181 -39.44 -18.63 -11.63
C VAL A 181 -39.83 -19.29 -12.96
N GLU A 182 -40.98 -18.97 -13.54
CA GLU A 182 -41.42 -19.54 -14.80
C GLU A 182 -40.45 -19.23 -15.96
N GLU A 183 -39.82 -18.06 -15.95
CA GLU A 183 -38.82 -17.67 -16.96
C GLU A 183 -37.47 -18.32 -16.68
N ALA A 184 -37.04 -18.36 -15.41
CA ALA A 184 -35.79 -18.98 -14.98
C ALA A 184 -35.74 -20.49 -15.27
N LEU A 185 -36.91 -21.13 -15.40
CA LEU A 185 -37.07 -22.56 -15.70
C LEU A 185 -37.30 -22.86 -17.20
N GLN A 186 -37.27 -21.87 -18.08
CA GLN A 186 -37.41 -22.09 -19.52
C GLN A 186 -36.09 -22.54 -20.19
N GLY A 187 -36.23 -23.39 -21.22
CA GLY A 187 -35.15 -23.89 -22.04
C GLY A 187 -34.46 -25.14 -21.48
N ASP A 188 -33.37 -25.55 -22.14
CA ASP A 188 -32.54 -26.68 -21.74
C ASP A 188 -31.06 -26.23 -21.71
N SER A 189 -30.64 -25.73 -20.55
CA SER A 189 -29.30 -25.18 -20.34
C SER A 189 -28.80 -25.47 -18.92
N ASN A 190 -27.50 -25.32 -18.69
CA ASN A 190 -26.95 -25.42 -17.33
C ASN A 190 -27.49 -24.35 -16.38
N LYS A 191 -27.82 -23.16 -16.89
CA LYS A 191 -28.51 -22.13 -16.12
C LYS A 191 -29.87 -22.66 -15.64
N THR A 192 -30.67 -23.19 -16.55
CA THR A 192 -32.02 -23.72 -16.26
C THR A 192 -31.96 -24.88 -15.26
N ARG A 193 -31.00 -25.80 -15.43
CA ARG A 193 -30.76 -26.91 -14.49
C ARG A 193 -30.46 -26.41 -13.07
N ILE A 194 -29.60 -25.39 -12.95
CA ILE A 194 -29.24 -24.79 -11.66
C ILE A 194 -30.45 -24.07 -11.05
N CYS A 195 -31.20 -23.29 -11.83
CA CYS A 195 -32.40 -22.62 -11.35
C CYS A 195 -33.44 -23.62 -10.83
N ALA A 196 -33.72 -24.69 -11.59
CA ALA A 196 -34.66 -25.75 -11.20
C ALA A 196 -34.25 -26.44 -9.90
N GLY A 197 -32.99 -26.88 -9.81
CA GLY A 197 -32.47 -27.53 -8.60
C GLY A 197 -32.48 -26.58 -7.40
N LEU A 198 -32.14 -25.30 -7.59
CA LEU A 198 -32.11 -24.33 -6.51
C LEU A 198 -33.52 -24.04 -5.98
N VAL A 199 -34.52 -23.89 -6.85
CA VAL A 199 -35.92 -23.70 -6.45
C VAL A 199 -36.40 -24.88 -5.60
N ASP A 200 -36.17 -26.11 -6.05
CA ASP A 200 -36.52 -27.32 -5.29
C ASP A 200 -35.85 -27.34 -3.90
N ILE A 201 -34.52 -27.13 -3.87
CA ILE A 201 -33.74 -27.10 -2.63
C ILE A 201 -34.26 -26.04 -1.65
N LEU A 202 -34.56 -24.83 -2.12
CA LEU A 202 -35.02 -23.75 -1.26
C LEU A 202 -36.44 -24.00 -0.75
N GLN A 203 -37.34 -24.48 -1.60
CA GLN A 203 -38.72 -24.76 -1.20
C GLN A 203 -38.81 -25.89 -0.18
N ARG A 204 -38.12 -27.02 -0.43
CA ARG A 204 -38.17 -28.18 0.48
C ARG A 204 -37.51 -27.92 1.83
N ASN A 205 -36.55 -26.98 1.91
CA ASN A 205 -35.83 -26.65 3.13
C ASN A 205 -36.26 -25.32 3.79
N LYS A 206 -37.35 -24.68 3.34
CA LYS A 206 -37.77 -23.35 3.82
C LYS A 206 -37.80 -23.22 5.35
N ALA A 207 -38.43 -24.17 6.04
CA ALA A 207 -38.51 -24.16 7.50
C ALA A 207 -37.14 -24.31 8.19
N LEU A 208 -36.22 -25.07 7.58
CA LEU A 208 -34.87 -25.25 8.10
C LEU A 208 -34.04 -23.98 7.94
N ILE A 209 -34.16 -23.31 6.79
CA ILE A 209 -33.52 -22.02 6.49
C ILE A 209 -33.98 -20.97 7.51
N GLU A 210 -35.30 -20.84 7.74
CA GLU A 210 -35.85 -19.88 8.72
C GLU A 210 -35.37 -20.16 10.15
N LYS A 211 -35.30 -21.45 10.55
CA LYS A 211 -34.91 -21.85 11.91
C LYS A 211 -33.44 -21.57 12.22
N HIS A 212 -32.53 -21.84 11.28
CA HIS A 212 -31.08 -21.77 11.48
C HIS A 212 -30.45 -20.47 10.98
N ARG A 213 -31.25 -19.51 10.51
CA ARG A 213 -30.77 -18.19 10.10
C ARG A 213 -30.18 -17.40 11.28
N PRO A 214 -28.96 -16.84 11.15
CA PRO A 214 -28.42 -15.89 12.12
C PRO A 214 -29.31 -14.64 12.23
N ALA A 215 -29.40 -14.06 13.43
CA ALA A 215 -30.21 -12.87 13.69
C ALA A 215 -29.37 -11.58 13.63
N THR A 216 -28.46 -11.50 12.66
CA THR A 216 -27.47 -10.42 12.52
C THR A 216 -27.79 -9.51 11.33
N ALA A 217 -27.30 -8.27 11.40
CA ALA A 217 -27.44 -7.30 10.31
C ALA A 217 -26.56 -7.64 9.09
N VAL A 218 -25.41 -8.26 9.35
CA VAL A 218 -24.45 -8.71 8.35
C VAL A 218 -24.15 -10.20 8.58
N ASN A 219 -23.98 -10.95 7.50
CA ASN A 219 -23.61 -12.36 7.55
C ASN A 219 -23.04 -12.80 6.22
N CYS A 220 -21.81 -13.29 6.19
CA CYS A 220 -21.25 -13.99 5.03
C CYS A 220 -20.81 -15.42 5.36
N ALA A 221 -21.20 -15.97 6.52
CA ALA A 221 -20.91 -17.36 6.87
C ALA A 221 -21.82 -18.31 6.09
N GLY A 222 -21.25 -19.35 5.46
CA GLY A 222 -21.99 -20.26 4.59
C GLY A 222 -22.56 -19.58 3.34
N TYR A 223 -23.67 -20.10 2.82
CA TYR A 223 -24.40 -19.46 1.72
C TYR A 223 -25.61 -18.68 2.25
N GLN A 224 -25.74 -17.40 1.84
CA GLN A 224 -26.90 -16.57 2.19
C GLN A 224 -28.12 -16.98 1.34
N LEU A 225 -29.02 -17.77 1.92
CA LEU A 225 -30.20 -18.32 1.21
C LEU A 225 -31.44 -17.43 1.33
N ASP A 226 -31.46 -16.48 2.26
CA ASP A 226 -32.55 -15.53 2.45
C ASP A 226 -32.70 -14.60 1.25
N GLY A 227 -33.92 -14.30 0.82
CA GLY A 227 -34.15 -13.37 -0.29
C GLY A 227 -33.73 -13.88 -1.68
N VAL A 228 -33.28 -15.14 -1.80
CA VAL A 228 -32.95 -15.77 -3.10
C VAL A 228 -34.21 -16.21 -3.83
N LEU A 229 -35.23 -16.68 -3.12
CA LEU A 229 -36.54 -17.04 -3.68
C LEU A 229 -37.64 -16.36 -2.87
N GLU A 230 -38.25 -15.31 -3.43
CA GLU A 230 -39.32 -14.54 -2.78
C GLU A 230 -40.40 -14.16 -3.80
N ASN A 231 -41.66 -14.31 -3.41
CA ASN A 231 -42.83 -13.86 -4.20
C ASN A 231 -42.82 -14.32 -5.67
N GLY A 232 -42.35 -15.54 -5.96
CA GLY A 232 -42.26 -16.08 -7.32
C GLY A 232 -41.06 -15.58 -8.13
N MET A 233 -40.15 -14.80 -7.53
CA MET A 233 -38.91 -14.32 -8.15
C MET A 233 -37.71 -15.10 -7.60
N LEU A 234 -36.86 -15.58 -8.51
CA LEU A 234 -35.58 -16.21 -8.20
C LEU A 234 -34.45 -15.22 -8.50
N ASP A 235 -33.63 -14.92 -7.51
CA ASP A 235 -32.44 -14.07 -7.66
C ASP A 235 -31.18 -14.84 -7.28
N VAL A 236 -30.63 -15.56 -8.27
CA VAL A 236 -29.39 -16.34 -8.10
C VAL A 236 -28.18 -15.41 -7.89
N SER A 237 -28.25 -14.15 -8.34
CA SER A 237 -27.13 -13.21 -8.17
C SER A 237 -26.86 -12.92 -6.68
N LYS A 238 -27.91 -12.86 -5.85
CA LYS A 238 -27.81 -12.73 -4.40
C LYS A 238 -27.20 -13.96 -3.70
N LEU A 239 -27.31 -15.15 -4.27
CA LEU A 239 -26.65 -16.35 -3.75
C LEU A 239 -25.15 -16.36 -4.08
N LEU A 240 -24.80 -15.85 -5.27
CA LEU A 240 -23.42 -15.82 -5.76
C LEU A 240 -22.57 -14.76 -5.03
N VAL A 241 -23.16 -13.65 -4.61
CA VAL A 241 -22.52 -12.69 -3.70
C VAL A 241 -22.31 -13.35 -2.33
N GLY A 242 -21.08 -13.28 -1.80
CA GLY A 242 -20.70 -13.99 -0.57
C GLY A 242 -20.34 -15.47 -0.76
N SER A 243 -20.35 -16.00 -1.98
CA SER A 243 -20.01 -17.41 -2.26
C SER A 243 -18.51 -17.71 -2.31
N GLU A 244 -17.63 -16.71 -2.21
CA GLU A 244 -16.16 -16.90 -2.27
C GLU A 244 -15.66 -17.65 -3.52
N GLY A 245 -16.39 -17.57 -4.63
CA GLY A 245 -16.02 -18.23 -5.88
C GLY A 245 -16.20 -19.75 -5.86
N THR A 246 -16.91 -20.30 -4.86
CA THR A 246 -17.19 -21.75 -4.79
C THR A 246 -18.33 -22.18 -5.72
N LEU A 247 -19.18 -21.24 -6.17
CA LEU A 247 -20.33 -21.52 -7.04
C LEU A 247 -20.10 -21.04 -8.49
N GLY A 248 -19.08 -20.22 -8.73
CA GLY A 248 -18.73 -19.75 -10.06
C GLY A 248 -17.76 -18.56 -10.02
N LEU A 249 -17.16 -18.25 -11.18
CA LEU A 249 -16.19 -17.16 -11.30
C LEU A 249 -16.83 -15.93 -11.97
N ILE A 250 -16.93 -14.82 -11.23
CA ILE A 250 -17.51 -13.57 -11.72
C ILE A 250 -16.61 -12.94 -12.77
N THR A 251 -17.17 -12.60 -13.93
CA THR A 251 -16.46 -11.94 -15.06
C THR A 251 -16.98 -10.54 -15.35
N GLU A 252 -18.26 -10.27 -15.06
CA GLU A 252 -18.85 -8.92 -15.06
C GLU A 252 -19.95 -8.84 -14.00
N ALA A 253 -20.16 -7.64 -13.46
CA ALA A 253 -21.24 -7.35 -12.52
C ALA A 253 -21.95 -6.05 -12.92
N LYS A 254 -23.28 -6.10 -12.98
CA LYS A 254 -24.13 -4.90 -13.07
C LYS A 254 -24.60 -4.54 -11.67
N LEU A 255 -24.26 -3.33 -11.23
CA LEU A 255 -24.40 -2.88 -9.85
C LEU A 255 -25.18 -1.58 -9.80
N ARG A 256 -26.09 -1.47 -8.83
CA ARG A 256 -26.78 -0.24 -8.48
C ARG A 256 -25.84 0.71 -7.75
N VAL A 257 -25.92 2.00 -8.09
CA VAL A 257 -25.14 3.06 -7.44
C VAL A 257 -26.06 4.09 -6.80
N SER A 258 -25.55 4.79 -5.79
CA SER A 258 -26.29 5.78 -5.03
C SER A 258 -25.81 7.20 -5.36
N PRO A 259 -26.66 8.23 -5.20
CA PRO A 259 -26.20 9.61 -5.19
C PRO A 259 -25.17 9.85 -4.07
N ARG A 260 -24.21 10.73 -4.31
CA ARG A 260 -23.27 11.14 -3.27
C ARG A 260 -23.93 12.06 -2.25
N VAL A 261 -23.66 11.78 -0.97
CA VAL A 261 -24.03 12.68 0.14
C VAL A 261 -23.31 14.02 -0.05
N LYS A 262 -24.09 15.11 -0.09
CA LYS A 262 -23.58 16.48 -0.32
C LYS A 262 -22.98 17.09 0.95
N HIS A 263 -23.71 16.98 2.07
CA HIS A 263 -23.29 17.50 3.36
C HIS A 263 -23.23 16.38 4.39
N ARG A 264 -22.15 16.37 5.16
CA ARG A 264 -21.92 15.40 6.22
C ARG A 264 -21.07 16.02 7.31
N GLY A 265 -21.21 15.49 8.52
CA GLY A 265 -20.40 15.90 9.66
C GLY A 265 -20.25 14.74 10.62
N LEU A 266 -19.29 14.89 11.54
CA LEU A 266 -18.89 13.85 12.46
C LEU A 266 -18.95 14.35 13.89
N VAL A 267 -19.27 13.44 14.79
CA VAL A 267 -19.05 13.61 16.23
C VAL A 267 -18.19 12.46 16.75
N LEU A 268 -17.14 12.81 17.50
CA LEU A 268 -16.37 11.89 18.32
C LEU A 268 -16.91 11.95 19.75
N LEU A 269 -17.38 10.83 20.28
CA LEU A 269 -17.88 10.71 21.65
C LEU A 269 -16.90 9.85 22.47
N PHE A 270 -16.50 10.32 23.65
CA PHE A 270 -15.54 9.62 24.51
C PHE A 270 -16.19 9.11 25.79
N PHE A 271 -15.80 7.89 26.19
CA PHE A 271 -16.43 7.14 27.27
C PHE A 271 -15.38 6.62 28.26
N GLU A 272 -15.72 6.62 29.55
CA GLU A 272 -14.90 6.05 30.63
C GLU A 272 -15.00 4.51 30.69
N LYS A 273 -15.98 3.91 30.01
CA LYS A 273 -16.18 2.46 29.97
C LYS A 273 -16.67 2.02 28.60
N LEU A 274 -16.21 0.84 28.18
CA LEU A 274 -16.58 0.22 26.90
C LEU A 274 -18.08 -0.11 26.83
N ASP A 275 -18.70 -0.53 27.94
CA ASP A 275 -20.13 -0.89 27.98
C ASP A 275 -21.05 0.33 27.74
N LEU A 276 -20.64 1.51 28.20
CA LEU A 276 -21.37 2.76 27.96
C LEU A 276 -21.31 3.17 26.49
N ALA A 277 -20.16 3.00 25.83
CA ALA A 277 -20.02 3.21 24.39
C ALA A 277 -20.92 2.25 23.61
N ALA A 278 -20.94 0.97 23.99
CA ALA A 278 -21.81 -0.02 23.35
C ALA A 278 -23.30 0.30 23.53
N LYS A 279 -23.74 0.75 24.72
CA LYS A 279 -25.12 1.22 24.97
C LYS A 279 -25.47 2.43 24.11
N ALA A 280 -24.56 3.40 23.99
CA ALA A 280 -24.75 4.58 23.14
C ALA A 280 -24.91 4.20 21.66
N ALA A 281 -24.11 3.24 21.18
CA ALA A 281 -24.19 2.76 19.80
C ALA A 281 -25.56 2.17 19.43
N LEU A 282 -26.35 1.68 20.39
CA LEU A 282 -27.71 1.18 20.13
C LEU A 282 -28.72 2.30 19.83
N GLU A 283 -28.52 3.49 20.40
CA GLU A 283 -29.44 4.62 20.19
C GLU A 283 -29.11 5.42 18.92
N ILE A 284 -27.85 5.36 18.45
CA ILE A 284 -27.34 6.18 17.35
C ILE A 284 -28.04 5.91 15.99
N PRO A 285 -28.28 4.65 15.57
CA PRO A 285 -28.96 4.38 14.29
C PRO A 285 -30.34 5.04 14.20
N ALA A 286 -31.09 5.07 15.31
CA ALA A 286 -32.41 5.71 15.37
C ALA A 286 -32.36 7.24 15.20
N LEU A 287 -31.18 7.85 15.33
CA LEU A 287 -30.93 9.27 15.08
C LEU A 287 -30.56 9.58 13.61
N GLY A 288 -30.56 8.58 12.73
CA GLY A 288 -30.29 8.75 11.30
C GLY A 288 -28.80 8.83 10.94
N ALA A 289 -27.93 8.18 11.72
CA ALA A 289 -26.50 8.11 11.44
C ALA A 289 -26.19 7.30 10.17
N SER A 290 -25.25 7.79 9.34
CA SER A 290 -24.72 7.03 8.21
C SER A 290 -23.65 6.03 8.62
N ALA A 291 -23.00 6.24 9.76
CA ALA A 291 -22.00 5.33 10.32
C ALA A 291 -21.87 5.48 11.85
N CYS A 292 -21.49 4.39 12.53
CA CYS A 292 -21.22 4.38 13.97
C CYS A 292 -20.15 3.33 14.31
N ASP A 293 -18.90 3.77 14.39
CA ASP A 293 -17.73 2.92 14.67
C ASP A 293 -17.24 3.11 16.10
N LEU A 294 -16.85 2.00 16.75
CA LEU A 294 -16.32 1.97 18.11
C LEU A 294 -14.82 1.62 18.10
N LEU A 295 -14.02 2.39 18.84
CA LEU A 295 -12.60 2.16 19.06
C LEU A 295 -12.32 1.97 20.55
N ASP A 296 -11.52 0.96 20.89
CA ASP A 296 -11.06 0.73 22.27
C ASP A 296 -9.87 1.64 22.65
N ARG A 297 -9.54 1.64 23.96
CA ARG A 297 -8.39 2.35 24.54
C ARG A 297 -7.08 2.07 23.80
N ARG A 298 -6.86 0.82 23.37
CA ARG A 298 -5.57 0.37 22.82
C ARG A 298 -5.37 0.92 21.41
N VAL A 299 -6.40 0.87 20.57
CA VAL A 299 -6.40 1.49 19.26
C VAL A 299 -6.18 3.00 19.38
N MET A 300 -6.88 3.67 20.31
CA MET A 300 -6.69 5.10 20.55
C MET A 300 -5.26 5.43 21.02
N ALA A 301 -4.67 4.61 21.90
CA ALA A 301 -3.29 4.80 22.34
C ALA A 301 -2.29 4.76 21.17
N ILE A 302 -2.42 3.75 20.29
CA ILE A 302 -1.53 3.62 19.12
C ILE A 302 -1.74 4.77 18.13
N ALA A 303 -2.97 5.25 17.97
CA ALA A 303 -3.27 6.42 17.15
C ALA A 303 -2.56 7.68 17.67
N ARG A 304 -2.62 7.94 19.00
CA ARG A 304 -1.94 9.07 19.64
C ARG A 304 -0.42 9.03 19.46
N GLU A 305 0.19 7.86 19.54
CA GLU A 305 1.63 7.68 19.34
C GLU A 305 2.07 7.92 17.89
N THR A 306 1.17 7.67 16.93
CA THR A 306 1.50 7.72 15.51
C THR A 306 1.38 9.12 14.92
N ASP A 307 0.44 9.94 15.41
CA ASP A 307 0.19 11.27 14.88
C ASP A 307 -0.16 12.26 16.00
N ARG A 308 0.58 13.36 16.06
CA ARG A 308 0.39 14.42 17.07
C ARG A 308 -0.98 15.08 16.99
N ARG A 309 -1.65 15.03 15.83
CA ARG A 309 -3.04 15.51 15.69
C ARG A 309 -3.99 14.68 16.54
N TYR A 310 -3.84 13.35 16.56
CA TYR A 310 -4.68 12.47 17.39
C TYR A 310 -4.35 12.59 18.87
N PHE A 311 -3.08 12.84 19.22
CA PHE A 311 -2.68 13.11 20.61
C PHE A 311 -3.49 14.25 21.24
N ASN A 312 -3.72 15.33 20.50
CA ASN A 312 -4.49 16.48 21.00
C ASN A 312 -6.01 16.24 21.03
N LEU A 313 -6.53 15.29 20.26
CA LEU A 313 -7.96 15.04 20.10
C LEU A 313 -8.52 14.01 21.09
N MET A 314 -7.70 13.05 21.52
CA MET A 314 -8.15 11.88 22.27
C MET A 314 -7.73 11.98 23.75
N PRO A 315 -8.66 12.20 24.70
CA PRO A 315 -8.36 12.19 26.12
C PRO A 315 -7.68 10.88 26.56
N THR A 316 -6.74 10.95 27.49
CA THR A 316 -5.97 9.78 27.95
C THR A 316 -6.77 8.89 28.89
N GLU A 317 -7.79 9.45 29.53
CA GLU A 317 -8.78 8.80 30.39
C GLU A 317 -9.88 8.06 29.60
N ALA A 318 -9.98 8.26 28.28
CA ALA A 318 -10.98 7.57 27.47
C ALA A 318 -10.67 6.07 27.33
N GLU A 319 -11.60 5.23 27.77
CA GLU A 319 -11.55 3.76 27.57
C GLU A 319 -12.14 3.34 26.23
N ALA A 320 -13.06 4.14 25.67
CA ALA A 320 -13.63 3.91 24.36
C ALA A 320 -14.02 5.23 23.67
N MET A 321 -14.07 5.19 22.34
CA MET A 321 -14.57 6.29 21.50
C MET A 321 -15.56 5.77 20.49
N LEU A 322 -16.65 6.51 20.27
CA LEU A 322 -17.50 6.35 19.09
C LEU A 322 -17.20 7.44 18.07
N LEU A 323 -17.07 7.03 16.81
CA LEU A 323 -17.03 7.91 15.63
C LEU A 323 -18.37 7.77 14.91
N VAL A 324 -19.15 8.86 14.89
CA VAL A 324 -20.51 8.87 14.37
C VAL A 324 -20.65 9.90 13.25
N GLU A 325 -21.04 9.46 12.05
CA GLU A 325 -21.30 10.34 10.90
C GLU A 325 -22.79 10.57 10.73
N MET A 326 -23.15 11.83 10.48
CA MET A 326 -24.50 12.27 10.14
C MET A 326 -24.53 12.86 8.74
N PRO A 327 -25.38 12.34 7.83
CA PRO A 327 -25.65 12.95 6.53
C PRO A 327 -26.74 14.02 6.66
N GLY A 328 -26.79 14.94 5.68
CA GLY A 328 -27.88 15.90 5.55
C GLY A 328 -27.85 16.65 4.21
N ASP A 329 -28.89 17.45 3.97
CA ASP A 329 -29.06 18.24 2.75
C ASP A 329 -28.39 19.62 2.85
N SER A 330 -28.08 20.07 4.07
CA SER A 330 -27.33 21.31 4.32
C SER A 330 -26.38 21.17 5.51
N THR A 331 -25.35 22.02 5.56
CA THR A 331 -24.42 22.05 6.71
C THR A 331 -25.13 22.41 8.03
N SER A 332 -26.17 23.24 7.99
CA SER A 332 -26.96 23.61 9.19
C SER A 332 -27.71 22.41 9.74
N GLU A 333 -28.39 21.66 8.88
CA GLU A 333 -29.13 20.46 9.27
C GLU A 333 -28.20 19.40 9.88
N VAL A 334 -27.04 19.18 9.26
CA VAL A 334 -26.01 18.27 9.79
C VAL A 334 -25.56 18.73 11.18
N GLN A 335 -25.28 20.03 11.36
CA GLN A 335 -24.87 20.57 12.64
C GLN A 335 -25.95 20.38 13.73
N ASP A 336 -27.22 20.57 13.38
CA ASP A 336 -28.34 20.37 14.30
C ASP A 336 -28.47 18.89 14.71
N ARG A 337 -28.35 17.96 13.76
CA ARG A 337 -28.37 16.51 14.03
C ARG A 337 -27.21 16.11 14.96
N LEU A 338 -25.99 16.61 14.71
CA LEU A 338 -24.83 16.35 15.57
C LEU A 338 -25.05 16.89 16.98
N ASN A 339 -25.60 18.09 17.12
CA ASN A 339 -25.94 18.69 18.41
C ASN A 339 -27.01 17.86 19.17
N GLN A 340 -28.00 17.32 18.45
CA GLN A 340 -29.01 16.42 19.04
C GLN A 340 -28.39 15.12 19.53
N THR A 341 -27.44 14.53 18.79
CA THR A 341 -26.69 13.34 19.23
C THR A 341 -25.92 13.64 20.53
N VAL A 342 -25.22 14.77 20.60
CA VAL A 342 -24.49 15.18 21.81
C VAL A 342 -25.45 15.42 22.98
N ASP A 343 -26.57 16.12 22.76
CA ASP A 343 -27.58 16.36 23.81
C ASP A 343 -28.12 15.04 24.36
N ARG A 344 -28.46 14.10 23.47
CA ARG A 344 -28.99 12.79 23.83
C ARG A 344 -28.00 11.97 24.65
N ILE A 345 -26.78 11.75 24.13
CA ILE A 345 -25.82 10.81 24.72
C ILE A 345 -25.06 11.42 25.92
N ARG A 346 -24.63 12.68 25.82
CA ARG A 346 -23.82 13.33 26.87
C ARG A 346 -24.67 14.04 27.92
N ARG A 347 -25.71 14.78 27.55
CA ARG A 347 -26.46 15.60 28.52
C ARG A 347 -27.59 14.84 29.19
N ARG A 348 -28.44 14.15 28.41
CA ARG A 348 -29.59 13.40 28.94
C ARG A 348 -29.19 12.06 29.54
N ARG A 349 -28.43 11.24 28.79
CA ARG A 349 -27.98 9.91 29.25
C ARG A 349 -26.76 9.93 30.16
N ARG A 350 -25.89 10.94 30.02
CA ARG A 350 -24.62 11.07 30.75
C ARG A 350 -23.70 9.86 30.58
N TRP A 351 -23.68 9.26 29.39
CA TRP A 351 -22.81 8.12 29.08
C TRP A 351 -21.43 8.54 28.57
N ALA A 352 -21.38 9.56 27.70
CA ALA A 352 -20.12 10.13 27.21
C ALA A 352 -19.71 11.32 28.09
N PHE A 353 -18.43 11.40 28.46
CA PHE A 353 -17.91 12.52 29.27
C PHE A 353 -17.46 13.70 28.39
N HIS A 354 -16.97 13.40 27.18
CA HIS A 354 -16.47 14.40 26.22
C HIS A 354 -17.00 14.16 24.80
N ALA A 355 -17.10 15.23 24.02
CA ALA A 355 -17.54 15.17 22.62
C ALA A 355 -16.85 16.24 21.78
N ILE A 356 -16.47 15.89 20.55
CA ILE A 356 -15.90 16.80 19.55
C ILE A 356 -16.77 16.73 18.29
N VAL A 357 -17.27 17.88 17.82
CA VAL A 357 -18.17 17.98 16.67
C VAL A 357 -17.47 18.72 15.54
N THR A 358 -17.59 18.22 14.31
CA THR A 358 -17.08 18.91 13.12
C THR A 358 -17.98 18.73 11.90
N THR A 359 -18.07 19.78 11.09
CA THR A 359 -18.65 19.78 9.74
C THR A 359 -17.62 20.15 8.68
N SER A 360 -16.35 20.36 9.07
CA SER A 360 -15.26 20.68 8.15
C SER A 360 -14.92 19.45 7.29
N PRO A 361 -14.95 19.55 5.95
CA PRO A 361 -14.59 18.42 5.08
C PRO A 361 -13.17 17.88 5.31
N GLU A 362 -12.23 18.74 5.71
CA GLU A 362 -10.85 18.37 6.01
C GLU A 362 -10.76 17.52 7.28
N GLU A 363 -11.36 17.99 8.38
CA GLU A 363 -11.39 17.24 9.64
C GLU A 363 -12.18 15.95 9.51
N VAL A 364 -13.29 15.97 8.77
CA VAL A 364 -14.08 14.77 8.48
C VAL A 364 -13.24 13.74 7.72
N GLY A 365 -12.48 14.19 6.72
CA GLY A 365 -11.55 13.35 5.98
C GLY A 365 -10.49 12.71 6.90
N MET A 366 -9.92 13.52 7.81
CA MET A 366 -8.89 13.09 8.76
C MET A 366 -9.42 12.05 9.77
N TYR A 367 -10.62 12.25 10.34
CA TYR A 367 -11.21 11.30 11.28
C TYR A 367 -11.54 9.96 10.63
N TRP A 368 -12.01 9.97 9.38
CA TRP A 368 -12.18 8.72 8.65
C TRP A 368 -10.86 8.06 8.22
N GLU A 369 -9.81 8.84 8.00
CA GLU A 369 -8.47 8.30 7.73
C GLU A 369 -7.94 7.52 8.92
N LEU A 370 -8.20 7.99 10.15
CA LEU A 370 -7.94 7.24 11.37
C LEU A 370 -8.62 5.86 11.34
N ALA A 371 -9.95 5.82 11.18
CA ALA A 371 -10.72 4.58 11.19
C ALA A 371 -10.19 3.55 10.17
N ARG A 372 -9.88 4.01 8.95
CA ARG A 372 -9.33 3.15 7.87
C ARG A 372 -7.90 2.67 8.12
N ARG A 373 -7.17 3.29 9.04
CA ARG A 373 -5.77 2.93 9.36
C ARG A 373 -5.63 2.07 10.61
N ILE A 374 -6.70 1.85 11.39
CA ILE A 374 -6.68 1.08 12.64
C ILE A 374 -6.11 -0.33 12.43
N ALA A 375 -6.77 -1.19 11.64
CA ALA A 375 -6.32 -2.58 11.50
C ALA A 375 -4.86 -2.67 11.00
N PRO A 376 -4.43 -1.86 10.02
CA PRO A 376 -3.04 -1.81 9.63
C PRO A 376 -2.05 -1.26 10.69
N ILE A 377 -2.43 -0.27 11.50
CA ILE A 377 -1.52 0.36 12.48
C ILE A 377 -1.09 -0.60 13.58
N LEU A 378 -1.94 -1.59 13.90
CA LEU A 378 -1.67 -2.63 14.89
C LEU A 378 -0.39 -3.41 14.58
N TYR A 379 0.00 -3.52 13.31
CA TYR A 379 1.22 -4.23 12.91
C TYR A 379 2.53 -3.49 13.26
N ARG A 380 2.45 -2.24 13.75
CA ARG A 380 3.61 -1.51 14.29
C ARG A 380 4.01 -1.96 15.69
N LEU A 381 3.13 -2.70 16.38
CA LEU A 381 3.40 -3.18 17.72
C LEU A 381 4.69 -4.01 17.73
N LYS A 382 5.63 -3.58 18.56
CA LYS A 382 6.90 -4.26 18.80
C LYS A 382 6.70 -5.38 19.82
N GLY A 383 7.55 -6.38 19.77
CA GLY A 383 7.50 -7.55 20.65
C GLY A 383 7.40 -8.85 19.87
N THR A 384 7.38 -9.96 20.62
CA THR A 384 7.29 -11.32 20.10
C THR A 384 5.87 -11.69 19.68
N THR A 385 4.84 -11.18 20.39
CA THR A 385 3.44 -11.39 20.04
C THR A 385 2.98 -10.42 18.95
N ARG A 386 2.05 -10.87 18.10
CA ARG A 386 1.51 -10.12 16.96
C ARG A 386 -0.01 -10.12 16.98
N PRO A 387 -0.66 -9.04 16.51
CA PRO A 387 -2.11 -9.02 16.35
C PRO A 387 -2.51 -9.92 15.18
N LEU A 388 -3.22 -11.02 15.46
CA LEU A 388 -3.56 -12.04 14.47
C LEU A 388 -5.00 -11.90 13.96
N PRO A 389 -5.24 -11.96 12.64
CA PRO A 389 -6.56 -11.80 12.03
C PRO A 389 -7.36 -13.12 11.92
N TYR A 390 -7.49 -13.89 13.01
CA TYR A 390 -8.17 -15.21 12.98
C TYR A 390 -9.57 -15.21 13.63
N LEU A 391 -9.83 -14.35 14.61
CA LEU A 391 -11.15 -14.09 15.22
C LEU A 391 -11.85 -12.87 14.64
N GLU A 392 -11.23 -12.27 13.64
CA GLU A 392 -11.76 -11.05 13.04
C GLU A 392 -13.18 -11.34 12.55
N ASP A 393 -14.06 -10.34 12.53
CA ASP A 393 -15.33 -10.41 11.81
C ASP A 393 -16.55 -11.11 12.45
N LEU A 394 -16.57 -11.26 13.77
CA LEU A 394 -17.77 -11.73 14.48
C LEU A 394 -18.91 -10.71 14.34
N ALA A 395 -20.14 -11.14 14.08
CA ALA A 395 -21.31 -10.28 14.14
C ALA A 395 -22.38 -10.88 15.05
N VAL A 396 -23.02 -10.01 15.83
CA VAL A 396 -24.07 -10.37 16.78
C VAL A 396 -25.26 -9.43 16.58
N PRO A 397 -26.48 -9.80 17.02
CA PRO A 397 -27.60 -8.87 17.01
C PRO A 397 -27.17 -7.58 17.74
N PRO A 398 -27.36 -6.37 17.16
CA PRO A 398 -26.87 -5.14 17.78
C PRO A 398 -27.30 -4.97 19.23
N GLN A 399 -28.54 -5.35 19.57
CA GLN A 399 -29.09 -5.27 20.92
C GLN A 399 -28.32 -6.12 21.95
N LYS A 400 -27.59 -7.15 21.50
CA LYS A 400 -26.76 -8.03 22.32
C LYS A 400 -25.30 -7.61 22.40
N LEU A 401 -24.87 -6.60 21.63
CA LEU A 401 -23.48 -6.13 21.58
C LEU A 401 -22.90 -5.75 22.97
N PRO A 402 -23.60 -5.02 23.86
CA PRO A 402 -23.03 -4.67 25.17
C PRO A 402 -22.76 -5.89 26.06
N GLU A 403 -23.67 -6.86 26.05
CA GLU A 403 -23.52 -8.13 26.80
C GLU A 403 -22.36 -8.95 26.21
N PHE A 404 -22.32 -9.09 24.89
CA PHE A 404 -21.30 -9.88 24.20
C PHE A 404 -19.88 -9.32 24.36
N LEU A 405 -19.71 -7.99 24.40
CA LEU A 405 -18.39 -7.38 24.68
C LEU A 405 -17.83 -7.78 26.05
N THR A 406 -18.71 -7.95 27.04
CA THR A 406 -18.31 -8.43 28.37
C THR A 406 -17.87 -9.89 28.30
N THR A 407 -18.61 -10.72 27.55
CA THR A 407 -18.22 -12.13 27.28
C THR A 407 -16.87 -12.20 26.59
N VAL A 408 -16.62 -11.38 25.57
CA VAL A 408 -15.32 -11.29 24.88
C VAL A 408 -14.19 -11.00 25.86
N GLN A 409 -14.36 -10.01 26.73
CA GLN A 409 -13.35 -9.66 27.74
C GLN A 409 -13.10 -10.82 28.73
N ASN A 410 -14.15 -11.52 29.14
CA ASN A 410 -14.04 -12.66 30.07
C ASN A 410 -13.29 -13.84 29.44
N VAL A 411 -13.60 -14.20 28.19
CA VAL A 411 -12.90 -15.29 27.49
C VAL A 411 -11.43 -14.93 27.26
N LEU A 412 -11.13 -13.71 26.82
CA LEU A 412 -9.75 -13.23 26.67
C LEU A 412 -8.98 -13.28 28.00
N LYS A 413 -9.61 -12.85 29.10
CA LYS A 413 -9.02 -12.91 30.45
C LYS A 413 -8.76 -14.35 30.90
N LYS A 414 -9.71 -15.27 30.67
CA LYS A 414 -9.60 -16.69 31.02
C LYS A 414 -8.41 -17.37 30.35
N HIS A 415 -8.14 -17.03 29.09
CA HIS A 415 -7.01 -17.58 28.33
C HIS A 415 -5.73 -16.74 28.45
N HIS A 416 -5.72 -15.70 29.28
CA HIS A 416 -4.59 -14.78 29.46
C HIS A 416 -4.13 -14.11 28.15
N VAL A 417 -5.08 -13.82 27.25
CA VAL A 417 -4.81 -13.22 25.95
C VAL A 417 -5.23 -11.76 25.94
N THR A 418 -4.35 -10.90 25.44
CA THR A 418 -4.68 -9.50 25.19
C THR A 418 -5.11 -9.34 23.72
N ALA A 419 -6.04 -8.43 23.45
CA ALA A 419 -6.54 -8.18 22.10
C ALA A 419 -6.77 -6.69 21.85
N SER A 420 -6.92 -6.31 20.58
CA SER A 420 -7.47 -5.00 20.20
C SER A 420 -8.86 -5.21 19.69
N LEU A 421 -9.72 -4.26 19.98
CA LEU A 421 -11.12 -4.29 19.61
C LEU A 421 -11.49 -3.02 18.83
N PHE A 422 -12.06 -3.26 17.66
CA PHE A 422 -12.73 -2.26 16.83
C PHE A 422 -14.10 -2.84 16.44
N ALA A 423 -15.14 -2.03 16.33
CA ALA A 423 -16.45 -2.54 15.94
C ALA A 423 -17.19 -1.55 15.03
N HIS A 424 -17.88 -2.07 14.02
CA HIS A 424 -18.97 -1.36 13.35
C HIS A 424 -20.21 -1.51 14.25
N ALA A 425 -20.24 -0.71 15.31
CA ALA A 425 -21.17 -0.90 16.41
C ALA A 425 -22.64 -0.73 15.96
N GLY A 426 -22.88 0.11 14.95
CA GLY A 426 -24.21 0.30 14.35
C GLY A 426 -24.86 -0.97 13.79
N GLN A 427 -24.05 -1.95 13.33
CA GLN A 427 -24.54 -3.23 12.79
C GLN A 427 -24.15 -4.44 13.65
N GLY A 428 -23.59 -4.22 14.85
CA GLY A 428 -23.23 -5.30 15.77
C GLY A 428 -22.03 -6.17 15.33
N GLN A 429 -21.13 -5.62 14.52
CA GLN A 429 -19.96 -6.35 13.99
C GLN A 429 -18.66 -5.97 14.71
N LEU A 430 -17.90 -6.96 15.13
CA LEU A 430 -16.68 -6.85 15.93
C LEU A 430 -15.45 -7.36 15.17
N HIS A 431 -14.37 -6.60 15.30
CA HIS A 431 -13.04 -6.92 14.80
C HIS A 431 -12.10 -7.10 16.00
N ILE A 432 -11.84 -8.36 16.33
CA ILE A 432 -11.01 -8.74 17.48
C ILE A 432 -9.68 -9.29 16.95
N ARG A 433 -8.58 -8.68 17.38
CA ARG A 433 -7.22 -9.15 17.03
C ARG A 433 -6.42 -9.49 18.28
N PRO A 434 -6.40 -10.77 18.68
CA PRO A 434 -5.57 -11.26 19.77
C PRO A 434 -4.07 -11.14 19.46
N LEU A 435 -3.28 -10.92 20.50
CA LEU A 435 -1.83 -10.82 20.47
C LEU A 435 -1.22 -12.18 20.84
N LEU A 436 -0.73 -12.92 19.85
CA LEU A 436 -0.12 -14.24 20.02
C LEU A 436 1.15 -14.36 19.17
N ASN A 437 2.04 -15.28 19.52
CA ASN A 437 3.25 -15.63 18.80
C ASN A 437 3.08 -16.98 18.07
N LEU A 438 2.90 -16.95 16.75
CA LEU A 438 2.74 -18.16 15.95
C LEU A 438 4.01 -19.02 15.82
N ALA A 439 5.15 -18.59 16.36
CA ALA A 439 6.33 -19.44 16.50
C ALA A 439 6.27 -20.35 17.74
N ASP A 440 5.35 -20.09 18.67
CA ASP A 440 5.12 -20.90 19.88
C ASP A 440 3.91 -21.82 19.66
N SER A 441 4.11 -23.12 19.81
CA SER A 441 3.08 -24.14 19.61
C SER A 441 1.94 -24.04 20.63
N GLU A 442 2.21 -23.57 21.85
CA GLU A 442 1.18 -23.35 22.85
C GLU A 442 0.30 -22.16 22.50
N ASP A 443 0.87 -21.10 21.90
CA ASP A 443 0.09 -19.97 21.37
C ASP A 443 -0.77 -20.38 20.16
N VAL A 444 -0.29 -21.30 19.32
CA VAL A 444 -1.09 -21.89 18.23
C VAL A 444 -2.27 -22.68 18.79
N ALA A 445 -2.06 -23.49 19.83
CA ALA A 445 -3.15 -24.23 20.48
C ALA A 445 -4.13 -23.29 21.20
N ARG A 446 -3.62 -22.25 21.87
CA ARG A 446 -4.42 -21.21 22.54
C ARG A 446 -5.28 -20.44 21.55
N MET A 447 -4.76 -20.13 20.36
CA MET A 447 -5.50 -19.51 19.27
C MET A 447 -6.82 -20.25 18.99
N GLN A 448 -6.74 -21.58 18.79
CA GLN A 448 -7.91 -22.40 18.49
C GLN A 448 -8.92 -22.47 19.64
N ARG A 449 -8.44 -22.58 20.90
CA ARG A 449 -9.31 -22.61 22.09
C ARG A 449 -10.10 -21.31 22.24
N VAL A 450 -9.44 -20.16 22.10
CA VAL A 450 -10.09 -18.85 22.16
C VAL A 450 -11.12 -18.69 21.03
N ALA A 451 -10.80 -19.14 19.81
CA ALA A 451 -11.76 -19.12 18.69
C ALA A 451 -13.00 -19.95 18.97
N SER A 452 -12.82 -21.21 19.34
CA SER A 452 -13.95 -22.09 19.58
C SER A 452 -14.86 -21.53 20.67
N GLU A 453 -14.30 -21.09 21.80
CA GLU A 453 -15.10 -20.57 22.92
C GLU A 453 -15.87 -19.30 22.54
N LEU A 454 -15.26 -18.35 21.84
CA LEU A 454 -15.97 -17.14 21.40
C LEU A 454 -17.03 -17.41 20.33
N TYR A 455 -16.78 -18.38 19.45
CA TYR A 455 -17.75 -18.77 18.43
C TYR A 455 -18.98 -19.43 19.07
N ASP A 456 -18.79 -20.28 20.08
CA ASP A 456 -19.88 -20.88 20.84
C ASP A 456 -20.77 -19.83 21.53
N GLU A 457 -20.13 -18.82 22.14
CA GLU A 457 -20.83 -17.69 22.74
C GLU A 457 -21.60 -16.87 21.70
N ALA A 458 -21.04 -16.67 20.51
CA ALA A 458 -21.74 -15.97 19.42
C ALA A 458 -22.94 -16.78 18.92
N PHE A 459 -22.80 -18.10 18.76
CA PHE A 459 -23.90 -18.99 18.32
C PHE A 459 -25.05 -18.99 19.33
N ALA A 460 -24.76 -18.99 20.63
CA ALA A 460 -25.77 -18.99 21.70
C ALA A 460 -26.72 -17.79 21.62
N ILE A 461 -26.27 -16.67 21.07
CA ILE A 461 -27.06 -15.44 20.88
C ILE A 461 -27.49 -15.21 19.42
N LYS A 462 -27.48 -16.26 18.58
CA LYS A 462 -27.78 -16.22 17.14
C LYS A 462 -26.89 -15.25 16.35
N GLY A 463 -25.65 -15.07 16.78
CA GLY A 463 -24.60 -14.39 16.03
C GLY A 463 -24.07 -15.23 14.87
N THR A 464 -23.09 -14.68 14.15
CA THR A 464 -22.36 -15.32 13.06
C THR A 464 -20.86 -15.09 13.21
N ILE A 465 -20.05 -16.05 12.77
CA ILE A 465 -18.58 -15.98 12.83
C ILE A 465 -17.97 -15.19 11.67
N SER A 466 -18.78 -14.85 10.67
CA SER A 466 -18.33 -14.09 9.50
C SER A 466 -19.38 -13.06 9.08
N GLY A 467 -19.02 -11.79 9.16
CA GLY A 467 -19.84 -10.63 8.83
C GLY A 467 -19.57 -10.08 7.42
N GLN A 468 -18.31 -9.82 7.05
CA GLN A 468 -17.89 -9.23 5.77
C GLN A 468 -16.55 -9.76 5.18
N ASN A 469 -15.83 -10.64 5.88
CA ASN A 469 -14.47 -11.09 5.53
C ASN A 469 -14.41 -12.54 5.02
N GLY A 470 -15.57 -13.15 4.71
CA GLY A 470 -15.69 -14.52 4.21
C GLY A 470 -15.36 -15.58 5.26
N ASP A 471 -15.53 -16.85 4.92
CA ASP A 471 -15.22 -17.97 5.78
C ASP A 471 -13.78 -18.42 5.61
N GLY A 472 -13.32 -18.51 4.36
CA GLY A 472 -12.00 -18.99 4.01
C GLY A 472 -11.62 -20.30 4.69
N TYR A 473 -10.33 -20.51 4.94
CA TYR A 473 -9.88 -21.61 5.79
C TYR A 473 -10.16 -21.35 7.27
N SER A 474 -10.13 -20.09 7.72
CA SER A 474 -10.24 -19.74 9.14
C SER A 474 -11.54 -20.19 9.80
N ARG A 475 -12.67 -20.13 9.08
CA ARG A 475 -14.01 -20.27 9.66
C ARG A 475 -14.80 -21.47 9.11
N THR A 476 -14.46 -21.96 7.92
CA THR A 476 -15.14 -23.12 7.30
C THR A 476 -15.28 -24.33 8.24
N PRO A 477 -14.26 -24.71 9.05
CA PRO A 477 -14.40 -25.83 9.99
C PRO A 477 -15.50 -25.67 11.04
N TYR A 478 -16.00 -24.46 11.27
CA TYR A 478 -17.03 -24.15 12.28
C TYR A 478 -18.44 -23.99 11.68
N LEU A 479 -18.60 -24.03 10.36
CA LEU A 479 -19.89 -23.78 9.70
C LEU A 479 -20.94 -24.84 10.04
N GLU A 480 -20.54 -26.11 10.14
CA GLU A 480 -21.45 -27.18 10.56
C GLU A 480 -21.96 -26.96 11.99
N ARG A 481 -21.12 -26.42 12.89
CA ARG A 481 -21.53 -26.08 14.27
C ARG A 481 -22.51 -24.90 14.29
N GLN A 482 -22.29 -23.88 13.47
CA GLN A 482 -23.18 -22.71 13.37
C GLN A 482 -24.56 -23.11 12.82
N TYR A 483 -24.59 -23.88 11.74
CA TYR A 483 -25.78 -24.11 10.93
C TYR A 483 -26.46 -25.46 11.20
N GLY A 484 -25.79 -26.40 11.86
CA GLY A 484 -26.30 -27.73 12.12
C GLY A 484 -26.81 -28.40 10.84
N PRO A 485 -28.06 -28.91 10.80
CA PRO A 485 -28.59 -29.59 9.62
C PRO A 485 -28.63 -28.74 8.34
N LEU A 486 -28.65 -27.41 8.46
CA LEU A 486 -28.65 -26.52 7.28
C LEU A 486 -27.32 -26.59 6.50
N TYR A 487 -26.22 -27.00 7.14
CA TYR A 487 -24.94 -27.18 6.46
C TYR A 487 -25.02 -28.23 5.32
N ALA A 488 -25.83 -29.28 5.48
CA ALA A 488 -26.05 -30.28 4.43
C ALA A 488 -26.72 -29.68 3.18
N VAL A 489 -27.57 -28.66 3.35
CA VAL A 489 -28.18 -27.91 2.24
C VAL A 489 -27.11 -27.14 1.47
N PHE A 490 -26.14 -26.54 2.17
CA PHE A 490 -25.02 -25.87 1.51
C PHE A 490 -24.17 -26.85 0.69
N GLN A 491 -23.94 -28.06 1.21
CA GLN A 491 -23.24 -29.11 0.46
C GLN A 491 -23.99 -29.48 -0.83
N GLU A 492 -25.32 -29.54 -0.77
CA GLU A 492 -26.14 -29.85 -1.93
C GLU A 492 -26.13 -28.74 -2.97
N ILE A 493 -26.25 -27.48 -2.55
CA ILE A 493 -26.11 -26.31 -3.43
C ILE A 493 -24.72 -26.32 -4.09
N LYS A 494 -23.67 -26.60 -3.32
CA LYS A 494 -22.31 -26.73 -3.87
C LYS A 494 -22.23 -27.81 -4.96
N ARG A 495 -22.81 -29.00 -4.72
CA ARG A 495 -22.86 -30.09 -5.72
C ARG A 495 -23.67 -29.71 -6.96
N LEU A 496 -24.71 -28.90 -6.82
CA LEU A 496 -25.54 -28.45 -7.94
C LEU A 496 -24.74 -27.58 -8.93
N PHE A 497 -23.93 -26.65 -8.41
CA PHE A 497 -23.10 -25.74 -9.21
C PHE A 497 -21.77 -26.36 -9.65
N ASP A 498 -21.18 -27.21 -8.81
CA ASP A 498 -19.86 -27.79 -9.01
C ASP A 498 -19.84 -29.27 -8.59
N PRO A 499 -20.36 -30.17 -9.44
CA PRO A 499 -20.44 -31.59 -9.14
C PRO A 499 -19.07 -32.28 -9.06
N VAL A 500 -18.04 -31.69 -9.69
CA VAL A 500 -16.67 -32.22 -9.68
C VAL A 500 -15.90 -31.74 -8.44
N GLY A 501 -16.26 -30.58 -7.89
CA GLY A 501 -15.63 -30.01 -6.70
C GLY A 501 -14.37 -29.18 -6.97
N ILE A 502 -14.22 -28.64 -8.19
CA ILE A 502 -13.02 -27.87 -8.56
C ILE A 502 -13.03 -26.42 -8.07
N LEU A 503 -14.19 -25.80 -7.87
CA LEU A 503 -14.30 -24.36 -7.59
C LEU A 503 -14.05 -24.06 -6.12
N ASN A 504 -12.90 -23.45 -5.83
CA ASN A 504 -12.44 -22.99 -4.52
C ASN A 504 -12.75 -23.96 -3.34
N PRO A 505 -12.31 -25.23 -3.41
CA PRO A 505 -12.58 -26.21 -2.35
C PRO A 505 -12.07 -25.74 -0.98
N ASP A 506 -12.76 -26.19 0.08
CA ASP A 506 -12.45 -26.00 1.50
C ASP A 506 -12.69 -24.59 2.09
N LYS A 507 -13.38 -23.66 1.37
CA LYS A 507 -13.67 -22.28 1.85
C LYS A 507 -15.10 -22.03 2.30
N LYS A 508 -16.03 -22.94 2.01
CA LYS A 508 -17.43 -22.91 2.44
C LYS A 508 -17.92 -24.28 2.82
N ILE A 509 -17.39 -25.30 2.13
CA ILE A 509 -17.66 -26.70 2.34
C ILE A 509 -16.32 -27.39 2.51
N VAL A 510 -16.16 -28.10 3.63
CA VAL A 510 -15.00 -28.97 3.87
C VAL A 510 -15.12 -30.16 2.93
N VAL A 511 -14.14 -30.33 2.03
CA VAL A 511 -13.96 -31.51 1.19
C VAL A 511 -12.81 -32.34 1.74
N THR A 512 -11.70 -31.68 2.06
CA THR A 512 -10.52 -32.30 2.67
C THR A 512 -10.25 -31.64 4.02
N PRO A 513 -10.41 -32.37 5.14
CA PRO A 513 -10.08 -31.83 6.45
C PRO A 513 -8.58 -31.54 6.56
N HIS A 514 -8.23 -30.29 6.85
CA HIS A 514 -6.86 -29.88 7.16
C HIS A 514 -6.81 -29.34 8.59
N PRO A 515 -5.88 -29.82 9.43
CA PRO A 515 -5.59 -29.15 10.70
C PRO A 515 -5.17 -27.72 10.41
N LEU A 516 -5.83 -26.71 11.00
CA LEU A 516 -5.57 -25.30 10.70
C LEU A 516 -4.11 -24.94 10.97
N GLU A 517 -3.49 -25.56 11.98
CA GLU A 517 -2.08 -25.39 12.30
C GLU A 517 -1.14 -25.77 11.16
N SER A 518 -1.51 -26.73 10.31
CA SER A 518 -0.70 -27.18 9.17
C SER A 518 -0.65 -26.18 8.02
N LEU A 519 -1.63 -25.25 7.97
CA LEU A 519 -1.73 -24.22 6.95
C LEU A 519 -1.08 -22.90 7.38
N ILE A 520 -0.68 -22.77 8.66
CA ILE A 520 -0.08 -21.55 9.18
C ILE A 520 1.21 -21.25 8.42
N ARG A 521 1.34 -19.99 8.00
CA ARG A 521 2.49 -19.48 7.28
C ARG A 521 3.78 -19.80 8.04
N PRO A 522 4.75 -20.47 7.40
CA PRO A 522 6.03 -20.74 8.01
C PRO A 522 6.73 -19.44 8.45
N LEU A 523 7.29 -19.47 9.66
CA LEU A 523 8.11 -18.39 10.18
C LEU A 523 9.59 -18.79 10.10
N PRO A 524 10.49 -17.86 9.75
CA PRO A 524 11.93 -18.08 9.91
C PRO A 524 12.25 -18.43 11.37
N SER A 525 12.89 -19.58 11.59
CA SER A 525 13.36 -20.03 12.90
C SER A 525 14.85 -19.74 13.05
N PHE A 526 15.19 -18.94 14.04
CA PHE A 526 16.56 -18.69 14.47
C PHE A 526 16.68 -19.28 15.88
N THR A 527 17.48 -20.33 16.05
CA THR A 527 17.78 -20.86 17.37
C THR A 527 19.10 -20.26 17.83
N PRO A 528 19.17 -19.67 19.03
CA PRO A 528 20.45 -19.45 19.68
C PRO A 528 21.13 -20.81 19.87
N SER A 529 22.35 -21.01 19.36
CA SER A 529 23.12 -22.21 19.71
C SER A 529 23.59 -22.09 21.16
N GLU A 530 23.90 -23.23 21.80
CA GLU A 530 24.39 -23.31 23.18
C GLU A 530 25.68 -22.50 23.43
N ASN A 531 26.35 -22.04 22.38
CA ASN A 531 27.56 -21.20 22.45
C ASN A 531 27.28 -19.69 22.31
N GLY A 532 26.01 -19.26 22.25
CA GLY A 532 25.64 -17.85 22.01
C GLY A 532 25.73 -17.40 20.55
N GLU A 533 26.08 -18.30 19.63
CA GLU A 533 26.03 -18.07 18.18
C GLU A 533 24.63 -18.40 17.66
N THR A 534 23.93 -17.42 17.08
CA THR A 534 22.64 -17.62 16.43
C THR A 534 22.83 -18.33 15.09
N GLN A 535 22.49 -19.62 15.02
CA GLN A 535 22.53 -20.37 13.75
C GLN A 535 21.11 -20.49 13.17
N PRO A 536 20.89 -20.16 11.89
CA PRO A 536 19.62 -20.44 11.22
C PRO A 536 19.39 -21.95 11.15
N VAL A 537 18.21 -22.44 11.55
CA VAL A 537 17.90 -23.88 11.67
C VAL A 537 17.84 -24.59 10.30
N ARG A 538 17.94 -23.87 9.17
CA ARG A 538 18.18 -24.47 7.84
C ARG A 538 19.10 -23.59 7.00
N ARG A 539 20.09 -24.25 6.36
CA ARG A 539 21.11 -23.71 5.45
C ARG A 539 20.53 -22.63 4.52
N GLY A 540 20.96 -21.38 4.66
CA GLY A 540 20.50 -20.34 3.72
C GLY A 540 21.30 -19.05 3.71
N VAL A 541 21.55 -18.45 4.87
CA VAL A 541 22.31 -17.19 4.96
C VAL A 541 23.10 -17.17 6.27
N ARG A 542 24.43 -17.22 6.21
CA ARG A 542 25.31 -17.03 7.37
C ARG A 542 25.57 -15.54 7.62
N ASP A 543 25.92 -15.15 8.85
CA ASP A 543 26.31 -13.77 9.20
C ASP A 543 27.43 -13.25 8.30
N GLU A 544 28.39 -14.12 7.97
CA GLU A 544 29.54 -13.84 7.11
C GLU A 544 29.17 -13.59 5.64
N GLU A 545 27.95 -13.94 5.23
CA GLU A 545 27.44 -13.79 3.87
C GLU A 545 26.64 -12.48 3.70
N LEU A 546 26.20 -11.82 4.78
CA LEU A 546 25.41 -10.58 4.69
C LEU A 546 26.26 -9.38 4.27
N THR A 547 25.80 -8.62 3.28
CA THR A 547 26.56 -7.45 2.79
C THR A 547 26.20 -6.16 3.53
N LEU A 548 25.00 -6.06 4.10
CA LEU A 548 24.54 -4.91 4.90
C LEU A 548 24.71 -5.13 6.41
N ALA A 549 24.72 -4.04 7.17
CA ALA A 549 24.72 -4.02 8.63
C ALA A 549 23.33 -4.37 9.20
N TRP A 550 23.08 -5.66 9.39
CA TRP A 550 22.02 -6.26 10.19
C TRP A 550 22.29 -7.73 10.47
N SER A 551 21.68 -8.28 11.52
CA SER A 551 21.73 -9.72 11.80
C SER A 551 20.68 -10.51 10.98
N PRO A 552 20.83 -11.84 10.83
CA PRO A 552 19.80 -12.69 10.24
C PRO A 552 18.47 -12.61 10.98
N GLU A 553 18.50 -12.41 12.30
CA GLU A 553 17.30 -12.24 13.12
C GLU A 553 16.54 -10.96 12.74
N GLU A 554 17.26 -9.85 12.53
CA GLU A 554 16.69 -8.59 12.07
C GLU A 554 16.11 -8.73 10.67
N MET A 555 16.81 -9.43 9.77
CA MET A 555 16.32 -9.73 8.42
C MET A 555 15.03 -10.59 8.48
N GLY A 556 15.03 -11.64 9.30
CA GLY A 556 13.86 -12.48 9.51
C GLY A 556 12.70 -11.73 10.16
N ALA A 557 12.97 -10.83 11.11
CA ALA A 557 11.96 -9.97 11.71
C ALA A 557 11.34 -9.00 10.67
N ALA A 558 12.16 -8.42 9.78
CA ALA A 558 11.69 -7.54 8.72
C ALA A 558 10.74 -8.27 7.76
N VAL A 559 11.08 -9.50 7.36
CA VAL A 559 10.23 -10.32 6.50
C VAL A 559 8.95 -10.77 7.23
N ARG A 560 9.04 -11.19 8.50
CA ARG A 560 7.88 -11.56 9.33
C ARG A 560 6.89 -10.42 9.51
N ALA A 561 7.37 -9.17 9.57
CA ALA A 561 6.51 -8.00 9.70
C ALA A 561 5.58 -7.80 8.49
N CYS A 562 5.92 -8.35 7.31
CA CYS A 562 4.99 -8.37 6.18
C CYS A 562 3.85 -9.36 6.44
N ASN A 563 2.65 -8.83 6.67
CA ASN A 563 1.43 -9.63 6.85
C ASN A 563 0.76 -10.05 5.54
N GLY A 564 1.12 -9.45 4.40
CA GLY A 564 0.50 -9.75 3.11
C GLY A 564 -0.76 -8.94 2.76
N CYS A 565 -1.12 -7.91 3.55
CA CYS A 565 -2.35 -7.11 3.43
C CYS A 565 -2.62 -6.37 2.11
N ALA A 566 -1.76 -6.51 1.10
CA ALA A 566 -1.86 -5.86 -0.20
C ALA A 566 -1.94 -4.33 -0.19
N ARG A 567 -1.81 -3.62 0.94
CA ARG A 567 -1.79 -2.14 0.96
C ARG A 567 -0.72 -1.56 0.02
N CYS A 568 0.34 -2.32 -0.18
CA CYS A 568 1.40 -2.03 -1.11
C CYS A 568 0.99 -2.01 -2.61
N ARG A 569 -0.20 -2.54 -2.94
CA ARG A 569 -0.87 -2.57 -4.24
C ARG A 569 -1.89 -1.43 -4.42
N THR A 570 -1.87 -0.42 -3.57
CA THR A 570 -2.86 0.68 -3.58
C THR A 570 -2.89 1.45 -4.90
N SER A 571 -4.11 1.84 -5.28
CA SER A 571 -4.39 2.77 -6.39
C SER A 571 -4.96 4.11 -5.90
N GLY A 572 -4.93 4.35 -4.59
CA GLY A 572 -5.35 5.60 -3.96
C GLY A 572 -4.55 6.80 -4.51
N ALA A 573 -5.22 7.94 -4.70
CA ALA A 573 -4.54 9.16 -5.14
C ALA A 573 -3.59 9.72 -4.07
N ASP A 574 -3.97 9.51 -2.81
CA ASP A 574 -3.34 9.94 -1.57
C ASP A 574 -2.09 9.11 -1.18
N ALA A 575 -1.96 7.89 -1.71
CA ALA A 575 -0.85 6.99 -1.41
C ALA A 575 0.15 6.90 -2.58
N ARG A 576 1.44 7.15 -2.33
CA ARG A 576 2.49 7.01 -3.37
C ARG A 576 3.05 5.60 -3.44
N MET A 577 3.18 4.92 -2.30
CA MET A 577 3.57 3.52 -2.10
C MET A 577 4.58 3.01 -3.15
N CYS A 578 4.24 1.99 -3.96
CA CYS A 578 5.09 1.53 -5.05
C CYS A 578 4.66 2.18 -6.37
N PRO A 579 5.47 3.07 -6.96
CA PRO A 579 5.11 3.69 -8.24
C PRO A 579 5.09 2.69 -9.38
N ILE A 580 5.93 1.64 -9.33
CA ILE A 580 6.00 0.63 -10.39
C ILE A 580 4.70 -0.18 -10.46
N PHE A 581 4.18 -0.62 -9.31
CA PHE A 581 2.91 -1.33 -9.26
C PHE A 581 1.74 -0.49 -9.80
N ARG A 582 1.74 0.83 -9.53
CA ARG A 582 0.63 1.71 -9.92
C ARG A 582 0.44 1.79 -11.45
N PHE A 583 1.52 1.83 -12.24
CA PHE A 583 1.40 1.87 -13.70
C PHE A 583 1.48 0.49 -14.35
N GLU A 584 2.11 -0.49 -13.69
CA GLU A 584 2.19 -1.87 -14.14
C GLU A 584 1.75 -2.79 -12.99
N PRO A 585 0.43 -3.08 -12.89
CA PRO A 585 -0.18 -3.78 -11.75
C PRO A 585 0.10 -5.30 -11.80
N LYS A 586 1.36 -5.64 -11.66
CA LYS A 586 1.91 -6.99 -11.58
C LYS A 586 2.32 -7.29 -10.14
N GLU A 587 2.04 -8.49 -9.65
CA GLU A 587 2.41 -8.86 -8.26
C GLU A 587 3.92 -8.74 -8.04
N GLU A 588 4.73 -9.04 -9.06
CA GLU A 588 6.18 -8.87 -9.10
C GLU A 588 6.61 -7.45 -8.74
N ALA A 589 5.81 -6.43 -9.05
CA ALA A 589 6.09 -5.03 -8.74
C ALA A 589 5.69 -4.65 -7.30
N SER A 590 4.86 -5.45 -6.63
CA SER A 590 4.38 -5.18 -5.28
C SER A 590 5.51 -5.27 -4.25
N PRO A 591 5.57 -4.38 -3.25
CA PRO A 591 6.53 -4.51 -2.15
C PRO A 591 6.39 -5.83 -1.37
N ARG A 592 5.16 -6.34 -1.16
CA ARG A 592 4.95 -7.61 -0.44
C ARG A 592 5.58 -8.81 -1.15
N ALA A 593 5.62 -8.80 -2.49
CA ALA A 593 6.25 -9.89 -3.24
C ALA A 593 7.72 -10.07 -2.86
N LYS A 594 8.45 -8.98 -2.61
CA LYS A 594 9.88 -9.03 -2.25
C LYS A 594 10.06 -9.62 -0.85
N ALA A 595 9.21 -9.22 0.08
CA ALA A 595 9.19 -9.82 1.41
C ALA A 595 8.83 -11.31 1.35
N ASN A 596 7.85 -11.71 0.53
CA ASN A 596 7.44 -13.11 0.39
C ASN A 596 8.50 -13.99 -0.28
N LEU A 597 9.21 -13.47 -1.28
CA LEU A 597 10.32 -14.19 -1.90
C LEU A 597 11.46 -14.41 -0.91
N LEU A 598 11.89 -13.35 -0.20
CA LEU A 598 12.91 -13.51 0.84
C LEU A 598 12.43 -14.42 1.97
N ARG A 599 11.13 -14.39 2.33
CA ARG A 599 10.55 -15.36 3.27
C ARG A 599 10.75 -16.78 2.77
N GLY A 600 10.38 -17.04 1.52
CA GLY A 600 10.53 -18.36 0.90
C GLY A 600 11.97 -18.86 0.93
N VAL A 601 12.96 -17.97 0.75
CA VAL A 601 14.37 -18.31 0.91
C VAL A 601 14.69 -18.66 2.37
N LEU A 602 14.31 -17.80 3.33
CA LEU A 602 14.61 -18.01 4.75
C LEU A 602 13.88 -19.20 5.39
N THR A 603 12.74 -19.63 4.82
CA THR A 603 11.99 -20.81 5.27
C THR A 603 12.36 -22.08 4.49
N GLY A 604 13.26 -21.98 3.50
CA GLY A 604 13.71 -23.11 2.68
C GLY A 604 12.72 -23.58 1.61
N GLN A 605 11.73 -22.75 1.26
CA GLN A 605 10.76 -23.01 0.19
C GLN A 605 11.26 -22.58 -1.19
N ILE A 606 12.23 -21.66 -1.21
CA ILE A 606 13.00 -21.26 -2.38
C ILE A 606 14.47 -21.56 -2.05
N ALA A 607 15.18 -22.19 -2.99
CA ALA A 607 16.60 -22.46 -2.84
C ALA A 607 17.39 -21.14 -2.81
N PRO A 608 18.35 -20.92 -1.90
CA PRO A 608 19.12 -19.67 -1.81
C PRO A 608 19.79 -19.26 -3.13
N GLU A 609 20.21 -20.23 -3.93
CA GLU A 609 20.85 -20.05 -5.24
C GLU A 609 19.93 -19.34 -6.24
N GLU A 610 18.60 -19.42 -6.05
CA GLU A 610 17.64 -18.68 -6.87
C GLU A 610 17.82 -17.16 -6.75
N MET A 611 18.35 -16.65 -5.63
CA MET A 611 18.64 -15.22 -5.50
C MET A 611 19.69 -14.74 -6.51
N ALA A 612 20.54 -15.65 -7.00
CA ALA A 612 21.55 -15.38 -8.02
C ALA A 612 21.04 -15.55 -9.46
N THR A 613 19.76 -15.87 -9.68
CA THR A 613 19.22 -16.12 -11.03
C THR A 613 18.64 -14.85 -11.68
N GLU A 614 18.64 -14.81 -13.01
CA GLU A 614 18.06 -13.70 -13.79
C GLU A 614 16.55 -13.50 -13.55
N PRO A 615 15.70 -14.53 -13.43
CA PRO A 615 14.30 -14.37 -13.03
C PRO A 615 14.12 -13.64 -11.70
N PHE A 616 14.90 -13.99 -10.67
CA PHE A 616 14.85 -13.31 -9.37
C PHE A 616 15.29 -11.84 -9.50
N ARG A 617 16.40 -11.60 -10.21
CA ARG A 617 16.92 -10.26 -10.50
C ARG A 617 15.85 -9.37 -11.14
N LYS A 618 15.12 -9.88 -12.14
CA LYS A 618 14.06 -9.11 -12.82
C LYS A 618 12.98 -8.61 -11.86
N ILE A 619 12.66 -9.37 -10.81
CA ILE A 619 11.66 -8.99 -9.81
C ILE A 619 12.21 -7.92 -8.86
N VAL A 620 13.43 -8.08 -8.35
CA VAL A 620 14.05 -7.10 -7.44
C VAL A 620 14.43 -5.81 -8.14
N ASP A 621 14.75 -5.83 -9.44
CA ASP A 621 15.04 -4.65 -10.26
C ASP A 621 13.81 -3.75 -10.51
N LEU A 622 12.60 -4.24 -10.23
CA LEU A 622 11.40 -3.39 -10.17
C LEU A 622 11.42 -2.46 -8.94
N CYS A 623 12.28 -2.69 -7.95
CA CYS A 623 12.48 -1.74 -6.86
C CYS A 623 13.36 -0.59 -7.33
N VAL A 624 12.83 0.63 -7.21
CA VAL A 624 13.51 1.87 -7.58
C VAL A 624 14.12 2.62 -6.39
N HIS A 625 14.22 1.97 -5.22
CA HIS A 625 14.88 2.52 -4.03
C HIS A 625 14.35 3.92 -3.60
N CYS A 626 13.04 4.14 -3.74
CA CYS A 626 12.38 5.43 -3.43
C CYS A 626 11.94 5.58 -1.96
N HIS A 627 12.09 4.52 -1.15
CA HIS A 627 11.73 4.48 0.28
C HIS A 627 10.26 4.72 0.65
N GLN A 628 9.36 4.89 -0.31
CA GLN A 628 7.95 5.16 -0.01
C GLN A 628 7.25 3.99 0.68
N CYS A 629 7.56 2.74 0.30
CA CYS A 629 6.99 1.58 0.96
C CYS A 629 7.45 1.44 2.42
N ARG A 630 8.63 1.94 2.81
CA ARG A 630 9.10 1.92 4.20
C ARG A 630 8.22 2.79 5.11
N ILE A 631 7.77 3.95 4.60
CA ILE A 631 6.97 4.92 5.37
C ILE A 631 5.46 4.70 5.25
N GLU A 632 4.97 4.25 4.08
CA GLU A 632 3.55 4.05 3.83
C GLU A 632 3.09 2.63 4.18
N CYS A 633 4.02 1.67 4.32
CA CYS A 633 3.67 0.35 4.81
C CYS A 633 3.18 0.48 6.25
N PRO A 634 1.96 0.00 6.54
CA PRO A 634 1.43 0.08 7.89
C PRO A 634 2.27 -0.71 8.90
N ALA A 635 2.82 -1.84 8.48
CA ALA A 635 3.74 -2.66 9.25
C ALA A 635 5.21 -2.19 9.20
N THR A 636 5.49 -1.05 8.54
CA THR A 636 6.83 -0.43 8.48
C THR A 636 7.94 -1.37 7.96
N VAL A 637 7.60 -2.26 7.02
CA VAL A 637 8.56 -3.19 6.43
C VAL A 637 9.57 -2.43 5.56
N ASP A 638 10.86 -2.58 5.85
CA ASP A 638 11.94 -1.97 5.07
C ASP A 638 12.27 -2.79 3.82
N ILE A 639 11.38 -2.72 2.84
CA ILE A 639 11.55 -3.36 1.54
C ILE A 639 12.80 -2.87 0.79
N PRO A 640 13.17 -1.57 0.81
CA PRO A 640 14.44 -1.12 0.25
C PRO A 640 15.64 -1.86 0.83
N LYS A 641 15.75 -2.01 2.15
CA LYS A 641 16.86 -2.76 2.78
C LYS A 641 16.90 -4.22 2.33
N ILE A 642 15.74 -4.91 2.35
CA ILE A 642 15.59 -6.27 1.82
C ILE A 642 16.08 -6.39 0.37
N VAL A 643 15.66 -5.47 -0.50
CA VAL A 643 16.02 -5.54 -1.91
C VAL A 643 17.49 -5.20 -2.13
N THR A 644 18.05 -4.26 -1.39
CA THR A 644 19.46 -3.91 -1.46
C THR A 644 20.34 -5.11 -1.09
N GLU A 645 20.00 -5.83 -0.03
CA GLU A 645 20.69 -7.07 0.36
C GLU A 645 20.64 -8.11 -0.77
N VAL A 646 19.44 -8.43 -1.28
CA VAL A 646 19.33 -9.45 -2.33
C VAL A 646 20.05 -9.05 -3.62
N LYS A 647 20.04 -7.77 -3.98
CA LYS A 647 20.82 -7.26 -5.13
C LYS A 647 22.32 -7.38 -4.90
N ALA A 648 22.79 -7.16 -3.68
CA ALA A 648 24.20 -7.33 -3.32
C ALA A 648 24.63 -8.79 -3.52
N GLN A 649 23.85 -9.73 -2.97
CA GLN A 649 24.07 -11.18 -3.14
C GLN A 649 24.14 -11.60 -4.61
N TYR A 650 23.17 -11.13 -5.41
CA TYR A 650 23.15 -11.40 -6.84
C TYR A 650 24.43 -10.89 -7.54
N TYR A 651 24.95 -9.71 -7.16
CA TYR A 651 26.15 -9.12 -7.76
C TYR A 651 27.45 -9.70 -7.27
N GLU A 652 27.55 -10.17 -6.04
CA GLU A 652 28.72 -10.91 -5.59
C GLU A 652 28.90 -12.20 -6.41
N THR A 653 27.79 -12.83 -6.80
CA THR A 653 27.81 -14.05 -7.61
C THR A 653 28.02 -13.77 -9.11
N ASN A 654 27.29 -12.80 -9.70
CA ASN A 654 27.24 -12.61 -11.16
C ASN A 654 28.00 -11.38 -11.67
N GLY A 655 28.40 -10.47 -10.78
CA GLY A 655 28.89 -9.15 -11.15
C GLY A 655 27.82 -8.22 -11.72
N LEU A 656 28.24 -7.02 -12.12
CA LEU A 656 27.38 -6.03 -12.77
C LEU A 656 27.42 -6.18 -14.29
N SER A 657 26.26 -5.99 -14.94
CA SER A 657 26.23 -5.77 -16.40
C SER A 657 27.06 -4.53 -16.77
N PHE A 658 27.56 -4.45 -18.00
CA PHE A 658 28.34 -3.28 -18.44
C PHE A 658 27.55 -1.97 -18.23
N SER A 659 26.28 -1.93 -18.64
CA SER A 659 25.43 -0.75 -18.47
C SER A 659 25.16 -0.40 -17.00
N ASP A 660 24.94 -1.40 -16.13
CA ASP A 660 24.70 -1.13 -14.72
C ASP A 660 26.01 -0.71 -14.01
N SER A 661 27.17 -1.25 -14.42
CA SER A 661 28.50 -0.81 -13.95
C SER A 661 28.79 0.65 -14.33
N VAL A 662 28.38 1.08 -15.53
CA VAL A 662 28.46 2.49 -15.95
C VAL A 662 27.57 3.37 -15.07
N LEU A 663 26.31 2.96 -14.82
CA LEU A 663 25.38 3.72 -13.99
C LEU A 663 25.79 3.76 -12.50
N ALA A 664 26.31 2.65 -11.95
CA ALA A 664 26.82 2.59 -10.58
C ALA A 664 28.01 3.54 -10.36
N LYS A 665 28.76 3.85 -11.42
CA LYS A 665 29.91 4.76 -11.42
C LYS A 665 29.61 6.09 -12.13
N ILE A 666 28.34 6.47 -12.25
CA ILE A 666 27.92 7.66 -13.01
C ILE A 666 28.64 8.93 -12.55
N ASP A 667 28.96 9.06 -11.26
CA ASP A 667 29.68 10.21 -10.74
C ASP A 667 31.10 10.34 -11.32
N ARG A 668 31.79 9.21 -11.52
CA ARG A 668 33.11 9.20 -12.18
C ARG A 668 32.98 9.62 -13.63
N TRP A 669 32.02 9.04 -14.36
CA TRP A 669 31.78 9.40 -15.76
C TRP A 669 31.37 10.87 -15.93
N ALA A 670 30.59 11.41 -15.00
CA ALA A 670 30.23 12.82 -14.98
C ALA A 670 31.45 13.72 -14.73
N ALA A 671 32.36 13.33 -13.82
CA ALA A 671 33.61 14.07 -13.60
C ALA A 671 34.49 14.12 -14.86
N TRP A 672 34.62 12.98 -15.56
CA TRP A 672 35.31 12.91 -16.86
C TRP A 672 34.60 13.74 -17.94
N GLY A 673 33.26 13.66 -18.02
CA GLY A 673 32.45 14.45 -18.95
C GLY A 673 32.60 15.97 -18.72
N HIS A 674 32.66 16.41 -17.47
CA HIS A 674 32.92 17.81 -17.13
C HIS A 674 34.36 18.23 -17.51
N PHE A 675 35.36 17.36 -17.36
CA PHE A 675 36.73 17.64 -17.81
C PHE A 675 36.76 17.91 -19.33
N PHE A 676 36.04 17.10 -20.12
CA PHE A 676 35.88 17.27 -21.56
C PHE A 676 34.58 18.02 -21.96
N ARG A 677 34.14 19.00 -21.16
CA ARG A 677 32.81 19.64 -21.29
C ARG A 677 32.43 20.11 -22.70
N PRO A 678 33.31 20.71 -23.55
CA PRO A 678 32.86 21.21 -24.85
C PRO A 678 32.39 20.06 -25.74
N LEU A 679 33.16 18.96 -25.75
CA LEU A 679 32.84 17.75 -26.48
C LEU A 679 31.65 17.02 -25.85
N ALA A 680 31.60 16.89 -24.53
CA ALA A 680 30.51 16.23 -23.83
C ALA A 680 29.16 16.95 -24.06
N ASN A 681 29.14 18.28 -23.98
CA ASN A 681 27.93 19.07 -24.25
C ASN A 681 27.52 19.03 -25.72
N TRP A 682 28.48 18.98 -26.65
CA TRP A 682 28.19 18.72 -28.07
C TRP A 682 27.54 17.35 -28.27
N ALA A 683 28.09 16.31 -27.65
CA ALA A 683 27.57 14.95 -27.72
C ALA A 683 26.17 14.82 -27.10
N ILE A 684 25.88 15.54 -26.01
CA ILE A 684 24.54 15.59 -25.40
C ILE A 684 23.51 16.24 -26.33
N ARG A 685 23.91 17.25 -27.12
CA ARG A 685 23.01 17.96 -28.05
C ARG A 685 22.83 17.23 -29.39
N ASN A 686 23.79 16.39 -29.79
CA ASN A 686 23.78 15.72 -31.08
C ASN A 686 23.01 14.38 -31.05
N ARG A 687 21.99 14.22 -31.91
CA ARG A 687 21.16 13.01 -31.99
C ARG A 687 21.96 11.73 -32.29
N GLY A 688 22.94 11.79 -33.19
CA GLY A 688 23.79 10.64 -33.55
C GLY A 688 24.67 10.19 -32.38
N ALA A 689 25.25 11.14 -31.64
CA ALA A 689 26.01 10.84 -30.43
C ALA A 689 25.12 10.29 -29.31
N ARG A 690 23.87 10.76 -29.16
CA ARG A 690 22.88 10.18 -28.23
C ARG A 690 22.52 8.74 -28.58
N TRP A 691 22.34 8.43 -29.86
CA TRP A 691 22.12 7.07 -30.33
C TRP A 691 23.32 6.17 -29.98
N LEU A 692 24.55 6.65 -30.21
CA LEU A 692 25.76 5.90 -29.86
C LEU A 692 25.88 5.68 -28.34
N MET A 693 25.60 6.71 -27.53
CA MET A 693 25.57 6.59 -26.06
C MET A 693 24.55 5.56 -25.58
N GLU A 694 23.40 5.46 -26.23
CA GLU A 694 22.40 4.44 -25.90
C GLU A 694 22.92 3.03 -26.21
N LYS A 695 23.59 2.85 -27.35
CA LYS A 695 24.12 1.54 -27.77
C LYS A 695 25.31 1.09 -26.92
N ILE A 696 26.20 2.02 -26.54
CA ILE A 696 27.41 1.70 -25.78
C ILE A 696 27.10 1.66 -24.27
N PHE A 697 26.54 2.74 -23.72
CA PHE A 697 26.42 2.93 -22.27
C PHE A 697 25.04 2.57 -21.71
N GLY A 698 24.05 2.28 -22.57
CA GLY A 698 22.69 1.95 -22.15
C GLY A 698 21.89 3.16 -21.62
N ILE A 699 22.33 4.40 -21.87
CA ILE A 699 21.60 5.62 -21.50
C ILE A 699 20.60 5.97 -22.60
N ALA A 700 19.31 6.11 -22.26
CA ALA A 700 18.24 6.32 -23.23
C ALA A 700 18.46 7.56 -24.11
N GLN A 701 18.47 7.40 -25.44
CA GLN A 701 18.73 8.51 -26.37
C GLN A 701 17.67 9.60 -26.28
N GLY A 702 16.40 9.21 -26.04
CA GLY A 702 15.26 10.12 -25.90
C GLY A 702 15.23 10.89 -24.57
N ARG A 703 16.13 10.58 -23.63
CA ARG A 703 16.24 11.31 -22.36
C ARG A 703 16.99 12.62 -22.56
N LYS A 704 16.36 13.73 -22.17
CA LYS A 704 17.02 15.03 -21.99
C LYS A 704 18.04 14.92 -20.86
N LEU A 705 19.33 15.06 -21.18
CA LEU A 705 20.39 15.07 -20.17
C LEU A 705 20.79 16.50 -19.82
N PRO A 706 21.16 16.75 -18.54
CA PRO A 706 21.69 18.05 -18.14
C PRO A 706 23.04 18.33 -18.82
N LEU A 707 23.28 19.59 -19.14
CA LEU A 707 24.55 20.04 -19.71
C LEU A 707 25.57 20.33 -18.59
N PHE A 708 26.84 20.01 -18.83
CA PHE A 708 27.92 20.34 -17.92
C PHE A 708 28.16 21.85 -17.85
N ALA A 709 28.29 22.37 -16.64
CA ALA A 709 28.61 23.76 -16.39
C ALA A 709 30.05 24.10 -16.83
N ARG A 710 30.34 25.40 -17.00
CA ARG A 710 31.68 25.87 -17.40
C ARG A 710 32.74 25.62 -16.32
N ARG A 711 32.35 25.69 -15.05
CA ARG A 711 33.20 25.50 -13.87
C ARG A 711 32.41 24.71 -12.84
N SER A 712 33.06 23.77 -12.15
CA SER A 712 32.44 23.06 -11.04
C SER A 712 32.35 23.94 -9.80
N PHE A 713 31.36 23.71 -8.96
CA PHE A 713 31.20 24.47 -7.72
C PHE A 713 32.38 24.28 -6.76
N LEU A 714 32.94 23.08 -6.61
CA LEU A 714 34.11 22.87 -5.74
C LEU A 714 35.31 23.76 -6.14
N ARG A 715 35.52 24.00 -7.45
CA ARG A 715 36.54 24.96 -7.92
C ARG A 715 36.18 26.41 -7.60
N LEU A 716 34.90 26.77 -7.63
CA LEU A 716 34.43 28.09 -7.23
C LEU A 716 34.57 28.30 -5.71
N ALA A 717 34.23 27.30 -4.91
CA ALA A 717 34.36 27.30 -3.45
C ALA A 717 35.81 27.50 -3.01
N GLN A 718 36.77 26.83 -3.66
CA GLN A 718 38.20 27.05 -3.43
C GLN A 718 38.61 28.49 -3.71
N ARG A 719 38.15 29.09 -4.81
CA ARG A 719 38.44 30.50 -5.16
C ARG A 719 37.82 31.49 -4.18
N ARG A 720 36.61 31.18 -3.68
CA ARG A 720 35.93 31.95 -2.63
C ARG A 720 36.47 31.70 -1.22
N ARG A 721 37.51 30.87 -1.08
CA ARG A 721 38.13 30.48 0.21
C ARG A 721 37.16 29.78 1.19
N LEU A 722 36.09 29.16 0.68
CA LEU A 722 35.13 28.36 1.46
C LEU A 722 35.70 26.99 1.85
N SER A 723 36.87 26.63 1.31
CA SER A 723 37.55 25.36 1.61
C SER A 723 38.38 25.37 2.89
N ARG A 724 38.29 26.43 3.70
CA ARG A 724 38.97 26.53 4.99
C ARG A 724 37.91 26.51 6.11
N PRO A 725 38.11 25.73 7.18
CA PRO A 725 37.24 25.77 8.34
C PRO A 725 37.11 27.19 8.89
N THR A 726 35.89 27.61 9.21
CA THR A 726 35.64 28.92 9.82
C THR A 726 36.11 28.93 11.28
N ARG A 727 36.70 30.06 11.70
CA ARG A 727 37.02 30.34 13.11
C ARG A 727 35.92 31.17 13.81
N ARG A 728 34.86 31.55 13.09
CA ARG A 728 33.77 32.36 13.65
C ARG A 728 32.95 31.56 14.66
N SER A 729 32.61 32.18 15.79
CA SER A 729 31.59 31.69 16.71
C SER A 729 30.20 31.90 16.11
N GLY A 730 29.32 30.90 16.21
CA GLY A 730 27.95 30.95 15.66
C GLY A 730 27.58 29.72 14.84
N ARG A 731 26.44 29.77 14.14
CA ARG A 731 26.00 28.68 13.27
C ARG A 731 26.99 28.47 12.13
N LYS A 732 27.38 27.21 11.94
CA LYS A 732 28.31 26.82 10.88
C LYS A 732 27.84 25.54 10.21
N VAL A 733 27.94 25.53 8.90
CA VAL A 733 27.45 24.47 8.03
C VAL A 733 28.60 23.87 7.25
N PHE A 734 28.70 22.54 7.26
CA PHE A 734 29.44 21.79 6.26
C PHE A 734 28.51 21.57 5.06
N TYR A 735 28.78 22.19 3.93
CA TYR A 735 27.99 21.96 2.72
C TYR A 735 28.53 20.73 1.98
N PHE A 736 27.75 19.64 2.04
CA PHE A 736 27.95 18.45 1.22
C PHE A 736 27.36 18.70 -0.18
N VAL A 737 28.25 18.90 -1.15
CA VAL A 737 27.94 19.28 -2.52
C VAL A 737 27.75 18.03 -3.36
N ASP A 738 26.50 17.74 -3.71
CA ASP A 738 26.17 16.62 -4.58
C ASP A 738 26.69 16.81 -6.03
N MET A 739 26.72 15.73 -6.80
CA MET A 739 27.20 15.74 -8.20
C MET A 739 26.44 16.75 -9.07
N TYR A 740 25.12 16.87 -8.90
CA TYR A 740 24.29 17.76 -9.72
C TYR A 740 24.62 19.22 -9.44
N ALA A 741 24.59 19.64 -8.18
CA ALA A 741 24.97 20.99 -7.77
C ALA A 741 26.44 21.29 -8.11
N ASN A 742 27.34 20.30 -8.09
CA ASN A 742 28.74 20.52 -8.41
C ASN A 742 29.01 20.69 -9.91
N LEU A 743 28.48 19.81 -10.76
CA LEU A 743 28.92 19.67 -12.17
C LEU A 743 27.93 20.23 -13.19
N PHE A 744 26.63 20.23 -12.87
CA PHE A 744 25.56 20.57 -13.81
C PHE A 744 24.89 21.90 -13.46
N ASP A 745 24.66 22.15 -12.16
CA ASP A 745 24.01 23.37 -11.68
C ASP A 745 24.76 24.07 -10.52
N PRO A 746 26.01 24.58 -10.73
CA PRO A 746 26.75 25.34 -9.72
C PRO A 746 26.01 26.56 -9.15
N GLN A 747 25.05 27.11 -9.90
CA GLN A 747 24.24 28.22 -9.43
C GLN A 747 23.32 27.82 -8.26
N LEU A 748 22.87 26.56 -8.20
CA LEU A 748 22.12 26.05 -7.04
C LEU A 748 22.99 26.12 -5.77
N ALA A 749 24.23 25.62 -5.88
CA ALA A 749 25.19 25.67 -4.79
C ALA A 749 25.52 27.12 -4.36
N GLU A 750 25.74 28.03 -5.32
CA GLU A 750 25.95 29.45 -5.03
C GLU A 750 24.73 30.10 -4.36
N SER A 751 23.50 29.71 -4.75
CA SER A 751 22.27 30.22 -4.14
C SER A 751 22.17 29.80 -2.67
N LEU A 752 22.47 28.53 -2.36
CA LEU A 752 22.50 28.07 -0.97
C LEU A 752 23.54 28.84 -0.15
N VAL A 753 24.78 28.96 -0.65
CA VAL A 753 25.83 29.70 0.07
C VAL A 753 25.42 31.13 0.32
N SER A 754 24.86 31.81 -0.69
CA SER A 754 24.45 33.21 -0.56
C SER A 754 23.31 33.37 0.46
N ILE A 755 22.34 32.45 0.48
CA ILE A 755 21.26 32.44 1.48
C ILE A 755 21.83 32.23 2.89
N LEU A 756 22.75 31.26 3.06
CA LEU A 756 23.34 30.98 4.37
C LEU A 756 24.18 32.17 4.87
N GLU A 757 25.02 32.76 4.02
CA GLU A 757 25.83 33.93 4.36
C GLU A 757 24.96 35.15 4.69
N HIS A 758 23.87 35.39 3.93
CA HIS A 758 22.89 36.45 4.20
C HIS A 758 22.23 36.31 5.57
N ASN A 759 22.04 35.07 6.03
CA ASN A 759 21.48 34.74 7.35
C ASN A 759 22.57 34.52 8.42
N GLY A 760 23.79 35.00 8.19
CA GLY A 760 24.88 34.96 9.18
C GLY A 760 25.46 33.56 9.44
N VAL A 761 25.14 32.56 8.63
CA VAL A 761 25.63 31.19 8.78
C VAL A 761 26.94 31.01 8.01
N ALA A 762 27.99 30.57 8.70
CA ALA A 762 29.29 30.33 8.07
C ALA A 762 29.30 29.01 7.30
N VAL A 763 29.78 29.02 6.05
CA VAL A 763 29.79 27.84 5.18
C VAL A 763 31.22 27.30 5.00
N TYR A 764 31.35 25.98 5.15
CA TYR A 764 32.58 25.23 4.89
C TYR A 764 32.33 24.13 3.85
N VAL A 765 33.23 24.02 2.87
CA VAL A 765 33.16 23.03 1.80
C VAL A 765 34.48 22.27 1.70
N HIS A 766 34.52 21.02 2.14
CA HIS A 766 35.73 20.20 2.03
C HIS A 766 35.93 19.70 0.59
N LEU A 767 37.11 19.94 -0.01
CA LEU A 767 37.38 19.59 -1.42
C LEU A 767 37.56 18.07 -1.66
N ALA A 768 37.96 17.32 -0.63
CA ALA A 768 38.11 15.87 -0.70
C ALA A 768 36.81 15.08 -0.49
N GLN A 769 35.66 15.75 -0.35
CA GLN A 769 34.38 15.05 -0.25
C GLN A 769 34.11 14.26 -1.53
N MET A 770 33.54 13.08 -1.38
CA MET A 770 33.17 12.21 -2.48
C MET A 770 31.66 12.24 -2.69
N PRO A 771 31.14 11.90 -3.89
CA PRO A 771 29.70 11.80 -4.15
C PRO A 771 28.96 10.92 -3.12
N SER A 772 27.64 10.98 -3.01
CA SER A 772 26.96 10.22 -1.94
C SER A 772 27.10 8.69 -2.08
N GLY A 773 27.23 8.17 -3.30
CA GLY A 773 27.24 6.73 -3.59
C GLY A 773 25.86 6.12 -3.84
N MET A 774 24.79 6.93 -3.80
CA MET A 774 23.40 6.47 -4.00
C MET A 774 23.18 5.64 -5.28
N PRO A 775 23.76 5.96 -6.45
CA PRO A 775 23.60 5.12 -7.65
C PRO A 775 24.13 3.69 -7.47
N ALA A 776 25.25 3.52 -6.75
CA ALA A 776 25.82 2.21 -6.46
C ALA A 776 24.91 1.42 -5.50
N ILE A 777 24.41 2.07 -4.44
CA ILE A 777 23.50 1.47 -3.46
C ILE A 777 22.20 1.01 -4.11
N ALA A 778 21.56 1.87 -4.91
CA ALA A 778 20.29 1.55 -5.56
C ALA A 778 20.39 0.38 -6.56
N LEU A 779 21.57 0.19 -7.16
CA LEU A 779 21.85 -0.96 -7.98
C LEU A 779 22.16 -2.19 -7.12
N GLY A 780 22.79 -2.06 -5.96
CA GLY A 780 23.27 -3.18 -5.13
C GLY A 780 24.79 -3.36 -5.18
N ALA A 781 25.51 -2.41 -5.76
CA ALA A 781 26.98 -2.41 -5.82
C ALA A 781 27.55 -1.96 -4.45
N ILE A 782 27.40 -2.81 -3.44
CA ILE A 782 27.66 -2.46 -2.03
C ILE A 782 29.14 -2.27 -1.69
N PRO A 783 30.08 -3.16 -2.09
CA PRO A 783 31.49 -2.97 -1.76
C PRO A 783 32.09 -1.61 -2.20
N PRO A 784 31.85 -1.11 -3.44
CA PRO A 784 32.31 0.23 -3.81
C PRO A 784 31.54 1.34 -3.08
N ALA A 785 30.27 1.14 -2.73
CA ALA A 785 29.50 2.11 -1.94
C ALA A 785 30.03 2.25 -0.51
N GLN A 786 30.38 1.13 0.16
CA GLN A 786 30.98 1.12 1.50
C GLN A 786 32.31 1.87 1.54
N LYS A 787 33.20 1.65 0.56
CA LYS A 787 34.48 2.39 0.46
C LYS A 787 34.26 3.89 0.35
N LEU A 788 33.24 4.30 -0.41
CA LEU A 788 32.88 5.70 -0.58
C LEU A 788 32.29 6.29 0.72
N ALA A 789 31.39 5.54 1.35
CA ALA A 789 30.80 5.91 2.64
C ALA A 789 31.86 6.10 3.73
N GLN A 790 32.82 5.18 3.86
CA GLN A 790 33.92 5.29 4.82
C GLN A 790 34.75 6.56 4.63
N GLN A 791 35.05 6.96 3.39
CA GLN A 791 35.78 8.20 3.11
C GLN A 791 34.98 9.43 3.52
N ASN A 792 33.70 9.48 3.17
CA ASN A 792 32.83 10.58 3.55
C ASN A 792 32.64 10.66 5.08
N LEU A 793 32.41 9.53 5.75
CA LEU A 793 32.23 9.49 7.20
C LEU A 793 33.45 10.04 7.95
N ARG A 794 34.68 9.69 7.54
CA ARG A 794 35.90 10.25 8.15
C ARG A 794 35.93 11.78 8.14
N LEU A 795 35.50 12.39 7.04
CA LEU A 795 35.47 13.85 6.87
C LEU A 795 34.29 14.49 7.60
N LEU A 796 33.11 13.89 7.46
CA LEU A 796 31.85 14.44 7.95
C LEU A 796 31.72 14.29 9.46
N ALA A 797 32.10 13.15 10.04
CA ALA A 797 32.06 12.94 11.48
C ALA A 797 32.97 13.94 12.20
N GLU A 798 34.16 14.19 11.66
CA GLU A 798 35.08 15.19 12.20
C GLU A 798 34.50 16.61 12.13
N ALA A 799 33.84 16.96 11.03
CA ALA A 799 33.13 18.24 10.94
C ALA A 799 32.01 18.35 12.00
N VAL A 800 31.22 17.30 12.21
CA VAL A 800 30.15 17.30 13.23
C VAL A 800 30.73 17.44 14.64
N ARG A 801 31.83 16.74 14.96
CA ARG A 801 32.54 16.89 16.25
C ARG A 801 33.04 18.32 16.47
N GLN A 802 33.46 18.99 15.41
CA GLN A 802 33.85 20.39 15.47
C GLN A 802 32.65 21.34 15.58
N GLY A 803 31.40 20.85 15.57
CA GLY A 803 30.18 21.64 15.72
C GLY A 803 29.57 22.14 14.41
N TYR A 804 29.92 21.54 13.27
CA TYR A 804 29.25 21.82 11.99
C TYR A 804 27.98 20.97 11.84
N GLU A 805 26.93 21.57 11.30
CA GLU A 805 25.79 20.82 10.77
C GLU A 805 26.01 20.55 9.27
N ILE A 806 25.77 19.33 8.83
CA ILE A 806 25.94 18.93 7.43
C ILE A 806 24.67 19.27 6.68
N VAL A 807 24.79 20.04 5.60
CA VAL A 807 23.66 20.40 4.73
C VAL A 807 23.94 19.90 3.32
N ALA A 808 22.92 19.38 2.64
CA ALA A 808 22.99 19.05 1.22
C ALA A 808 21.73 19.50 0.46
N THR A 809 21.92 19.84 -0.82
CA THR A 809 20.85 20.32 -1.71
C THR A 809 20.06 19.21 -2.37
N GLU A 810 20.70 18.08 -2.68
CA GLU A 810 20.01 16.95 -3.30
C GLU A 810 19.44 16.00 -2.24
N PRO A 811 18.10 15.76 -2.22
CA PRO A 811 17.47 14.86 -1.24
C PRO A 811 18.05 13.44 -1.23
N SER A 812 18.51 12.93 -2.39
CA SER A 812 19.12 11.59 -2.44
C SER A 812 20.49 11.51 -1.77
N ALA A 813 21.23 12.64 -1.70
CA ALA A 813 22.46 12.69 -0.92
C ALA A 813 22.15 12.65 0.57
N VAL A 814 21.16 13.42 1.02
CA VAL A 814 20.70 13.43 2.42
C VAL A 814 20.18 12.05 2.83
N MET A 815 19.41 11.37 1.98
CA MET A 815 18.96 9.99 2.23
C MET A 815 20.14 9.04 2.44
N CYS A 816 21.17 9.17 1.61
CA CYS A 816 22.38 8.37 1.74
C CYS A 816 23.07 8.57 3.10
N LEU A 817 23.30 9.84 3.47
CA LEU A 817 24.02 10.21 4.69
C LEU A 817 23.22 9.89 5.97
N LYS A 818 21.89 10.13 5.97
CA LYS A 818 21.03 9.92 7.16
C LYS A 818 20.58 8.49 7.37
N HIS A 819 20.47 7.71 6.29
CA HIS A 819 19.84 6.40 6.33
C HIS A 819 20.74 5.30 5.78
N GLU A 820 21.16 5.39 4.51
CA GLU A 820 21.88 4.28 3.87
C GLU A 820 23.25 4.01 4.51
N TYR A 821 24.00 5.03 4.93
CA TYR A 821 25.31 4.83 5.54
C TYR A 821 25.24 4.04 6.86
N ARG A 822 24.16 4.20 7.63
CA ARG A 822 23.89 3.37 8.82
C ARG A 822 23.68 1.90 8.43
N GLN A 823 22.92 1.66 7.37
CA GLN A 823 22.65 0.31 6.87
C GLN A 823 23.88 -0.35 6.21
N LEU A 824 24.82 0.45 5.68
CA LEU A 824 26.02 -0.08 5.03
C LEU A 824 27.14 -0.43 6.00
N LEU A 825 27.28 0.33 7.10
CA LEU A 825 28.47 0.29 7.97
C LEU A 825 28.16 0.10 9.46
N GLY A 826 26.97 0.46 9.94
CA GLY A 826 26.59 0.29 11.35
C GLY A 826 27.53 0.93 12.38
N SER A 827 28.28 1.97 12.03
CA SER A 827 29.29 2.58 12.91
C SER A 827 28.78 3.82 13.65
N GLU A 828 29.41 4.16 14.79
CA GLU A 828 29.09 5.38 15.54
C GLU A 828 29.27 6.65 14.70
N GLU A 829 30.25 6.69 13.79
CA GLU A 829 30.40 7.81 12.86
C GLU A 829 29.21 7.95 11.91
N ALA A 830 28.64 6.83 11.46
CA ALA A 830 27.45 6.86 10.63
C ALA A 830 26.26 7.45 11.40
N ASP A 831 26.11 7.11 12.68
CA ASP A 831 25.08 7.69 13.54
C ASP A 831 25.28 9.18 13.79
N LEU A 832 26.51 9.58 14.08
CA LEU A 832 26.88 10.97 14.30
C LEU A 832 26.59 11.82 13.07
N VAL A 833 27.04 11.38 11.90
CA VAL A 833 26.81 12.06 10.61
C VAL A 833 25.32 12.11 10.28
N ALA A 834 24.59 11.02 10.48
CA ALA A 834 23.17 10.97 10.21
C ALA A 834 22.37 11.94 11.09
N ASN A 835 22.70 12.03 12.38
CA ASN A 835 22.07 12.98 13.30
C ASN A 835 22.45 14.44 13.00
N GLY A 836 23.69 14.67 12.53
CA GLY A 836 24.18 15.99 12.16
C GLY A 836 23.87 16.43 10.73
N THR A 837 23.10 15.67 9.94
CA THR A 837 22.78 16.00 8.54
C THR A 837 21.35 16.48 8.36
N THR A 838 21.14 17.55 7.60
CA THR A 838 19.83 18.13 7.27
C THR A 838 19.74 18.48 5.78
N GLU A 839 18.55 18.41 5.19
CA GLU A 839 18.33 18.89 3.83
C GLU A 839 18.26 20.42 3.81
N ALA A 840 18.76 21.05 2.75
CA ALA A 840 18.94 22.50 2.70
C ALA A 840 17.67 23.34 2.95
N CYS A 841 16.53 22.98 2.36
CA CYS A 841 15.27 23.67 2.63
C CYS A 841 14.82 23.44 4.09
N HIS A 842 14.98 22.23 4.62
CA HIS A 842 14.67 21.94 6.03
C HIS A 842 15.58 22.69 7.01
N TYR A 843 16.86 22.85 6.68
CA TYR A 843 17.79 23.63 7.49
C TYR A 843 17.37 25.11 7.57
N ILE A 844 17.05 25.71 6.41
CA ILE A 844 16.59 27.10 6.33
C ILE A 844 15.24 27.27 7.03
N TRP A 845 14.33 26.31 6.91
CA TRP A 845 13.09 26.31 7.69
C TRP A 845 13.36 26.24 9.20
N GLY A 846 14.37 25.48 9.63
CA GLY A 846 14.83 25.47 11.01
C GLY A 846 15.26 26.85 11.50
N LEU A 847 16.00 27.63 10.68
CA LEU A 847 16.34 29.03 11.00
C LEU A 847 15.09 29.90 11.15
N HIS A 848 14.07 29.68 10.33
CA HIS A 848 12.81 30.42 10.45
C HIS A 848 12.11 30.09 11.78
N GLN A 849 12.07 28.81 12.16
CA GLN A 849 11.45 28.37 13.40
C GLN A 849 12.17 28.91 14.64
N SER A 850 13.47 29.16 14.57
CA SER A 850 14.24 29.78 15.66
C SER A 850 14.26 31.31 15.60
N GLY A 851 13.59 31.94 14.62
CA GLY A 851 13.57 33.40 14.47
C GLY A 851 14.86 33.99 13.91
N GLU A 852 15.75 33.15 13.37
CA GLU A 852 17.08 33.54 12.84
C GLU A 852 17.08 33.73 11.31
N LEU A 853 15.98 33.42 10.62
CA LEU A 853 15.83 33.67 9.19
C LEU A 853 15.41 35.12 8.93
N ASN A 854 16.23 35.86 8.18
CA ASN A 854 15.87 37.16 7.62
C ASN A 854 14.69 36.99 6.64
N LEU A 855 13.63 37.79 6.81
CA LEU A 855 12.41 37.73 6.01
C LEU A 855 12.29 38.92 5.04
N ASP A 856 13.42 39.50 4.61
CA ASP A 856 13.51 40.61 3.66
C ASP A 856 13.23 40.18 2.20
N PHE A 857 12.23 39.31 2.03
CA PHE A 857 11.78 38.75 0.77
C PHE A 857 11.12 39.82 -0.11
N ARG A 858 11.61 39.94 -1.35
CA ARG A 858 10.95 40.72 -2.39
C ARG A 858 9.85 39.90 -3.05
N PRO A 859 8.75 40.54 -3.49
CA PRO A 859 7.68 39.84 -4.18
C PRO A 859 8.13 39.15 -5.46
N LEU A 860 7.68 37.91 -5.66
CA LEU A 860 7.85 37.17 -6.92
C LEU A 860 6.48 36.84 -7.50
N HIS A 861 6.04 37.58 -8.52
CA HIS A 861 4.74 37.37 -9.17
C HIS A 861 4.79 36.21 -10.16
N VAL A 862 4.75 34.99 -9.64
CA VAL A 862 4.80 33.76 -10.44
C VAL A 862 3.96 32.65 -9.83
N SER A 863 3.32 31.85 -10.69
CA SER A 863 2.63 30.64 -10.29
C SER A 863 3.52 29.40 -10.50
N VAL A 864 3.77 28.67 -9.41
CA VAL A 864 4.74 27.58 -9.30
C VAL A 864 4.03 26.25 -9.04
N GLY A 865 4.23 25.29 -9.94
CA GLY A 865 3.83 23.90 -9.77
C GLY A 865 4.89 23.12 -9.00
N TYR A 866 4.59 22.74 -7.77
CA TYR A 866 5.56 22.10 -6.87
C TYR A 866 5.36 20.59 -6.78
N HIS A 867 6.40 19.80 -7.04
CA HIS A 867 6.38 18.36 -6.81
C HIS A 867 7.33 17.98 -5.67
N THR A 868 6.80 17.40 -4.58
CA THR A 868 7.64 16.93 -3.48
C THR A 868 8.39 15.65 -3.86
N PRO A 869 9.74 15.60 -3.79
CA PRO A 869 10.53 14.40 -4.07
C PRO A 869 10.26 13.24 -3.10
N CYS A 870 10.45 12.01 -3.58
CA CYS A 870 10.27 10.81 -2.76
C CYS A 870 11.19 10.78 -1.54
N HIS A 871 12.46 11.14 -1.68
CA HIS A 871 13.41 11.14 -0.55
C HIS A 871 13.13 12.25 0.48
N ILE A 872 12.56 13.40 0.08
CA ILE A 872 12.06 14.40 1.05
C ILE A 872 10.95 13.79 1.90
N ARG A 873 9.94 13.17 1.27
CA ARG A 873 8.83 12.52 1.98
C ARG A 873 9.29 11.36 2.87
N ALA A 874 10.33 10.64 2.47
CA ALA A 874 10.86 9.52 3.23
C ALA A 874 11.74 9.95 4.42
N LEU A 875 12.28 11.18 4.39
CA LEU A 875 13.07 11.76 5.46
C LEU A 875 12.25 12.61 6.43
N TYR A 876 11.20 13.27 5.95
CA TYR A 876 10.44 14.26 6.69
C TYR A 876 8.94 14.11 6.50
N GLN A 877 8.17 14.41 7.55
CA GLN A 877 6.70 14.37 7.50
C GLN A 877 6.12 15.45 6.57
N GLU A 878 6.77 16.61 6.50
CA GLU A 878 6.35 17.74 5.67
C GLU A 878 7.51 18.30 4.82
N SER A 879 7.17 18.89 3.68
CA SER A 879 8.15 19.59 2.82
C SER A 879 8.41 21.01 3.31
N ALA A 880 9.64 21.26 3.78
CA ALA A 880 10.08 22.60 4.12
C ALA A 880 10.14 23.54 2.90
N GLY A 881 10.45 23.01 1.70
CA GLY A 881 10.45 23.82 0.49
C GLY A 881 9.08 24.42 0.17
N VAL A 882 7.98 23.67 0.35
CA VAL A 882 6.61 24.21 0.25
C VAL A 882 6.38 25.33 1.25
N ARG A 883 6.78 25.14 2.52
CA ARG A 883 6.58 26.13 3.59
C ARG A 883 7.39 27.40 3.33
N LEU A 884 8.65 27.28 2.91
CA LEU A 884 9.50 28.43 2.58
C LEU A 884 8.96 29.23 1.40
N LEU A 885 8.50 28.57 0.33
CA LEU A 885 7.95 29.28 -0.82
C LEU A 885 6.66 30.04 -0.48
N LYS A 886 5.86 29.56 0.50
CA LYS A 886 4.70 30.29 1.00
C LYS A 886 5.05 31.59 1.75
N LEU A 887 6.29 31.74 2.22
CA LEU A 887 6.76 32.99 2.84
C LEU A 887 7.08 34.07 1.80
N VAL A 888 7.27 33.71 0.53
CA VAL A 888 7.62 34.66 -0.53
C VAL A 888 6.38 35.43 -0.99
N PRO A 889 6.32 36.76 -0.82
CA PRO A 889 5.15 37.54 -1.24
C PRO A 889 4.90 37.42 -2.74
N GLY A 890 3.62 37.39 -3.15
CA GLY A 890 3.21 37.35 -4.56
C GLY A 890 3.40 35.99 -5.28
N LEU A 891 4.08 35.02 -4.67
CA LEU A 891 4.29 33.69 -5.23
C LEU A 891 3.05 32.82 -5.00
N GLN A 892 2.48 32.28 -6.08
CA GLN A 892 1.34 31.36 -6.00
C GLN A 892 1.82 29.92 -6.11
N LEU A 893 1.56 29.10 -5.09
CA LEU A 893 2.03 27.71 -5.06
C LEU A 893 0.89 26.74 -5.37
N ARG A 894 1.13 25.82 -6.31
CA ARG A 894 0.22 24.74 -6.67
C ARG A 894 0.89 23.39 -6.49
N LEU A 895 0.38 22.57 -5.57
CA LEU A 895 0.98 21.28 -5.26
C LEU A 895 0.62 20.22 -6.30
N ILE A 896 1.64 19.52 -6.80
CA ILE A 896 1.56 18.40 -7.75
C ILE A 896 1.88 17.11 -7.00
N GLU A 897 0.95 16.69 -6.13
CA GLU A 897 1.05 15.49 -5.30
C GLU A 897 0.36 14.26 -5.91
N LYS A 898 0.21 14.24 -7.24
CA LYS A 898 -0.36 13.11 -7.98
C LYS A 898 0.75 12.21 -8.51
N GLY A 899 1.00 11.09 -7.81
CA GLY A 899 1.92 10.04 -8.27
C GLY A 899 3.40 10.33 -7.99
N CYS A 900 4.28 9.73 -8.79
CA CYS A 900 5.74 9.81 -8.69
C CYS A 900 6.29 10.57 -9.91
N SER A 901 7.52 11.07 -9.86
CA SER A 901 8.21 11.56 -11.07
C SER A 901 8.63 10.44 -12.03
N GLY A 902 8.72 9.19 -11.54
CA GLY A 902 9.12 8.04 -12.34
C GLY A 902 10.63 7.91 -12.60
N MET A 903 11.45 8.89 -12.19
CA MET A 903 12.88 8.88 -12.47
C MET A 903 13.69 8.04 -11.50
N ALA A 904 13.43 8.18 -10.20
CA ALA A 904 14.08 7.45 -9.11
C ALA A 904 15.61 7.28 -9.31
N GLY A 905 16.31 8.41 -9.42
CA GLY A 905 17.75 8.45 -9.68
C GLY A 905 18.10 7.96 -11.08
N ALA A 906 18.98 6.96 -11.16
CA ALA A 906 19.48 6.42 -12.43
C ALA A 906 18.46 5.53 -13.16
N PHE A 907 17.37 5.11 -12.51
CA PHE A 907 16.37 4.22 -13.11
C PHE A 907 15.83 4.79 -14.42
N GLY A 908 15.37 6.04 -14.43
CA GLY A 908 14.82 6.69 -15.63
C GLY A 908 15.86 7.07 -16.69
N LEU A 909 17.15 7.01 -16.39
CA LEU A 909 18.22 7.26 -17.37
C LEU A 909 18.48 6.05 -18.27
N SER A 910 18.26 4.85 -17.76
CA SER A 910 18.51 3.62 -18.52
C SER A 910 17.53 3.48 -19.68
N LYS A 911 18.05 3.04 -20.83
CA LYS A 911 17.26 2.67 -22.01
C LYS A 911 16.12 1.71 -21.65
N LYS A 912 16.42 0.69 -20.82
CA LYS A 912 15.47 -0.37 -20.44
C LYS A 912 14.22 0.18 -19.74
N ASN A 913 14.36 1.31 -19.06
CA ASN A 913 13.33 1.89 -18.18
C ASN A 913 12.73 3.19 -18.70
N PHE A 914 13.22 3.75 -19.81
CA PHE A 914 12.81 5.06 -20.31
C PHE A 914 11.29 5.20 -20.45
N ARG A 915 10.63 4.27 -21.16
CA ARG A 915 9.17 4.30 -21.33
C ARG A 915 8.42 4.10 -20.01
N SER A 916 8.89 3.20 -19.15
CA SER A 916 8.28 2.95 -17.84
C SER A 916 8.37 4.17 -16.92
N SER A 917 9.49 4.89 -16.92
CA SER A 917 9.63 6.13 -16.15
C SER A 917 8.69 7.25 -16.64
N LEU A 918 8.42 7.34 -17.95
CA LEU A 918 7.44 8.29 -18.49
C LEU A 918 6.03 7.96 -18.04
N ARG A 919 5.64 6.68 -18.12
CA ARG A 919 4.33 6.19 -17.62
C ARG A 919 4.17 6.44 -16.13
N ALA A 920 5.20 6.13 -15.33
CA ALA A 920 5.21 6.39 -13.89
C ALA A 920 5.07 7.88 -13.54
N GLY A 921 5.64 8.75 -14.37
CA GLY A 921 5.64 10.21 -14.21
C GLY A 921 4.44 10.95 -14.82
N TRP A 922 3.51 10.23 -15.45
CA TRP A 922 2.52 10.84 -16.34
C TRP A 922 1.54 11.78 -15.62
N ASP A 923 1.08 11.41 -14.43
CA ASP A 923 0.15 12.24 -13.65
C ASP A 923 0.79 13.58 -13.25
N MET A 924 2.07 13.56 -12.86
CA MET A 924 2.85 14.76 -12.54
C MET A 924 3.07 15.61 -13.79
N ILE A 925 3.48 14.99 -14.90
CA ILE A 925 3.68 15.69 -16.19
C ILE A 925 2.38 16.35 -16.65
N SER A 926 1.27 15.64 -16.60
CA SER A 926 -0.04 16.13 -17.03
C SER A 926 -0.52 17.27 -16.15
N SER A 927 -0.34 17.17 -14.83
CA SER A 927 -0.67 18.25 -13.90
C SER A 927 0.16 19.50 -14.15
N LEU A 928 1.45 19.35 -14.48
CA LEU A 928 2.33 20.47 -14.79
C LEU A 928 1.94 21.20 -16.09
N ARG A 929 1.14 20.59 -16.97
CA ARG A 929 0.64 21.24 -18.19
C ARG A 929 -0.47 22.26 -17.95
N ASP A 930 -1.06 22.30 -16.75
CA ASP A 930 -2.08 23.30 -16.37
C ASP A 930 -1.63 24.72 -16.74
N PRO A 931 -2.38 25.48 -17.56
CA PRO A 931 -1.99 26.83 -17.97
C PRO A 931 -1.81 27.81 -16.80
N GLN A 932 -2.43 27.53 -15.65
CA GLN A 932 -2.28 28.34 -14.43
C GLN A 932 -0.92 28.14 -13.76
N ILE A 933 -0.13 27.13 -14.14
CA ILE A 933 1.25 26.94 -13.67
C ILE A 933 2.22 27.53 -14.68
N GLN A 934 3.08 28.47 -14.28
CA GLN A 934 4.07 29.08 -15.18
C GLN A 934 5.39 28.31 -15.17
N ILE A 935 5.85 27.86 -14.00
CA ILE A 935 7.09 27.09 -13.84
C ILE A 935 6.92 25.90 -12.91
N GLY A 936 7.78 24.90 -13.06
CA GLY A 936 7.90 23.77 -12.13
C GLY A 936 8.89 24.06 -11.00
N SER A 937 8.73 23.39 -9.86
CA SER A 937 9.69 23.40 -8.75
C SER A 937 9.79 22.05 -8.05
N SER A 938 11.01 21.66 -7.69
CA SER A 938 11.36 20.44 -6.94
C SER A 938 12.80 20.54 -6.44
N GLU A 939 13.07 20.00 -5.25
CA GLU A 939 14.42 19.90 -4.65
C GLU A 939 15.29 18.86 -5.38
N CYS A 940 14.67 17.83 -5.97
CA CYS A 940 15.40 16.73 -6.59
C CYS A 940 15.72 16.98 -8.07
N SER A 941 16.99 16.84 -8.43
CA SER A 941 17.49 16.97 -9.81
C SER A 941 16.86 15.95 -10.76
N ALA A 942 16.64 14.71 -10.31
CA ALA A 942 16.00 13.68 -11.13
C ALA A 942 14.52 14.03 -11.41
N CYS A 943 13.80 14.58 -10.43
CA CYS A 943 12.42 15.03 -10.64
C CYS A 943 12.37 16.20 -11.63
N LYS A 944 13.29 17.16 -11.51
CA LYS A 944 13.46 18.26 -12.47
C LYS A 944 13.65 17.74 -13.91
N MET A 945 14.54 16.77 -14.11
CA MET A 945 14.75 16.18 -15.44
C MET A 945 13.47 15.60 -16.04
N GLN A 946 12.59 14.99 -15.24
CA GLN A 946 11.31 14.48 -15.74
C GLN A 946 10.33 15.62 -16.06
N MET A 947 10.22 16.61 -15.17
CA MET A 947 9.30 17.74 -15.36
C MET A 947 9.61 18.48 -16.69
N GLU A 948 10.89 18.67 -16.98
CA GLU A 948 11.39 19.27 -18.23
C GLU A 948 11.38 18.30 -19.42
N GLN A 949 11.32 16.99 -19.18
CA GLN A 949 11.13 15.98 -20.24
C GLN A 949 9.70 16.04 -20.79
N GLY A 950 8.70 16.16 -19.91
CA GLY A 950 7.29 16.06 -20.27
C GLY A 950 6.58 17.38 -20.59
N THR A 951 7.24 18.51 -20.33
CA THR A 951 6.70 19.87 -20.54
C THR A 951 7.76 20.83 -21.08
N ALA A 952 7.32 21.95 -21.67
CA ALA A 952 8.19 23.04 -22.10
C ALA A 952 8.50 24.04 -20.95
N LYS A 953 7.87 23.88 -19.79
CA LYS A 953 8.03 24.77 -18.64
C LYS A 953 9.38 24.49 -17.96
N SER A 954 10.10 25.55 -17.62
CA SER A 954 11.35 25.43 -16.86
C SER A 954 11.06 24.96 -15.44
N THR A 955 11.98 24.17 -14.87
CA THR A 955 11.89 23.72 -13.48
C THR A 955 13.02 24.33 -12.64
N VAL A 956 12.62 25.14 -11.66
CA VAL A 956 13.54 25.92 -10.82
C VAL A 956 13.54 25.37 -9.41
N HIS A 957 14.73 25.18 -8.82
CA HIS A 957 14.86 24.69 -7.45
C HIS A 957 14.31 25.71 -6.43
N PRO A 958 13.63 25.31 -5.34
CA PRO A 958 13.07 26.23 -4.34
C PRO A 958 14.09 27.26 -3.82
N LEU A 959 15.30 26.82 -3.48
CA LEU A 959 16.39 27.71 -3.05
C LEU A 959 16.78 28.79 -4.06
N LYS A 960 16.63 28.55 -5.36
CA LYS A 960 16.90 29.60 -6.37
C LYS A 960 15.81 30.66 -6.40
N LEU A 961 14.56 30.25 -6.21
CA LEU A 961 13.44 31.18 -6.05
C LEU A 961 13.60 31.99 -4.77
N LEU A 962 14.00 31.35 -3.67
CA LEU A 962 14.29 32.03 -2.41
C LEU A 962 15.44 33.03 -2.56
N ALA A 963 16.54 32.65 -3.20
CA ALA A 963 17.67 33.54 -3.46
C ALA A 963 17.26 34.72 -4.36
N ALA A 964 16.47 34.48 -5.42
CA ALA A 964 15.94 35.54 -6.26
C ALA A 964 15.03 36.52 -5.48
N SER A 965 14.21 36.02 -4.55
CA SER A 965 13.38 36.83 -3.66
C SER A 965 14.23 37.69 -2.71
N TYR A 966 15.35 37.19 -2.19
CA TYR A 966 16.32 38.02 -1.45
C TYR A 966 17.08 39.03 -2.34
N GLY A 967 16.98 38.95 -3.66
CA GLY A 967 17.84 39.70 -4.58
C GLY A 967 19.28 39.18 -4.65
N LEU A 968 19.50 37.94 -4.23
CA LEU A 968 20.79 37.24 -4.24
C LEU A 968 20.89 36.36 -5.49
N GLY A 969 21.67 36.79 -6.48
CA GLY A 969 21.89 36.02 -7.72
C GLY A 969 20.99 36.45 -8.89
N PRO A 970 20.67 35.55 -9.84
CA PRO A 970 19.90 35.90 -11.03
C PRO A 970 18.45 36.28 -10.69
N GLY A 971 17.90 37.27 -11.39
CA GLY A 971 16.47 37.59 -11.32
C GLY A 971 15.58 36.47 -11.89
N LEU A 972 14.28 36.53 -11.59
CA LEU A 972 13.29 35.53 -12.01
C LEU A 972 13.31 35.30 -13.54
N ASP A 973 13.36 36.36 -14.35
CA ASP A 973 13.37 36.24 -15.82
C ASP A 973 14.56 35.41 -16.32
N GLN A 974 15.74 35.55 -15.70
CA GLN A 974 16.92 34.76 -16.05
C GLN A 974 16.80 33.29 -15.62
N LEU A 975 16.06 33.01 -14.54
CA LEU A 975 15.77 31.64 -14.11
C LEU A 975 14.75 30.98 -15.06
N VAL A 976 13.78 31.74 -15.56
CA VAL A 976 12.73 31.26 -16.47
C VAL A 976 13.25 31.09 -17.90
N ALA A 977 14.05 32.03 -18.41
CA ALA A 977 14.55 32.07 -19.79
C ALA A 977 15.51 30.93 -20.18
N ARG A 978 16.00 30.15 -19.21
CA ARG A 978 16.88 28.98 -19.45
C ARG A 978 16.12 27.73 -19.91
N ALA A 979 14.97 27.89 -20.57
CA ALA A 979 14.19 26.78 -21.10
C ALA A 979 15.06 25.91 -22.03
N PRO A 980 15.00 24.58 -21.92
CA PRO A 980 15.82 23.69 -22.73
C PRO A 980 15.44 23.83 -24.22
N HIS A 981 16.42 24.16 -25.06
CA HIS A 981 16.28 24.10 -26.53
C HIS A 981 15.78 22.72 -26.98
N GLU A 982 14.92 22.72 -28.00
CA GLU A 982 14.12 21.60 -28.47
C GLU A 982 14.91 20.33 -28.79
N LEU A 983 14.71 19.31 -27.96
CA LEU A 983 14.56 17.94 -28.43
C LEU A 983 13.17 17.49 -27.99
N THR A 984 12.16 18.00 -28.69
CA THR A 984 10.77 17.56 -28.56
C THR A 984 10.69 16.16 -29.16
N ILE A 985 10.28 15.17 -28.35
CA ILE A 985 9.91 13.85 -28.84
C ILE A 985 8.59 14.05 -29.57
N SER A 986 8.57 13.76 -30.88
CA SER A 986 7.33 13.61 -31.67
C SER A 986 6.57 12.38 -31.20
#